data_AF-A0AAN7YR48-F1
#
_entry.id   AF-A0AAN7YR48-F1
#
_cell.length_a   1.000
_cell.length_b   1.000
_cell.length_c   1.000
_cell.angle_alpha   90.00
_cell.angle_beta   90.00
_cell.angle_gamma   90.00
#
_symmetry.space_group_name_H-M   'P 1'
#
loop_
_entity.id
_entity.type
_entity.pdbx_description
1 polymer ?
#
loop_
_entity_poly.entity_id
_entity_poly.type
_entity_poly.pdbx_seq_one_letter_code
_entity_poly.pdbx_strand_id
1 'polypeptide(L)'
;MAEALDLPTTAGATDTTDTSGDNKFQQAIAAWRHLSFSTLITTLDTTATDLVTAQQSSLTQRKDLAQKTKDFRKLDDASKLVDIKELLKAYQGYIDLLTKQNGSVREAFMKVYDPLSDVPDPYPLLEASVEALVTADEVMPRLEVENERLKTQVERLEGAVEVAESALVEERNRRSKVEEERDVAVEEVKGRSERVVKEKEADWAEKERGLVSKIEGLEGLVKELKAGFEVEMRLERSGAEGQDAGRGTATQAELDIVNSELDRANVRLVDLETRNESLRTEVARSSGQVQKSGAVEDDPSFLRLRTENQSLLRKLEAARHEKDAEKNSVQTKIRALERDIAALKADRTTLQAKVQKWSDYEEVKRELQMLRAVEFSTSDDIDDDDYERAAKHTNGSAKEGTLENLLITRNKKLTTDLTELRVSHNALLERLEALQAQTTEAQADLARTRKLNARLEEDLEKTQREVGSAWETASVAGTYTSRMPARSAYGSLRRGGGTSPTTSIIGGFDPSAAGSSRGGGGLEAGGAGAGILPMVTAQRDRFKAKLGQLETELQKQYQTVSGLRSEVASLQRDNLDLYEKTRYVSSYATTHRGGAGSGVEYGGRPNPGAVVVGGGADERYKSVYESGLTPFAAFRGRESARAMKRMSLPERAVFQLSRIVLATRTSRNLFAAYCLGLHMLVLIMLFWMGTADAEAHATHLGTVGAAAVGAAGAAGWKEEADGFGAGG
;
A
#
# COMPACT_ATOMS: atom_id res chain seq x y z
N MET A 1 3.47 -42.52 41.20
CA MET A 1 4.92 -42.65 40.91
C MET A 1 5.07 -42.37 39.42
N ALA A 2 5.13 -41.10 39.03
CA ALA A 2 6.33 -40.27 39.01
C ALA A 2 7.39 -40.86 38.08
N GLU A 3 7.50 -40.33 36.86
CA GLU A 3 8.71 -39.66 36.34
C GLU A 3 8.45 -39.27 34.88
N ALA A 4 8.09 -37.99 34.66
CA ALA A 4 8.02 -37.39 33.33
C ALA A 4 9.43 -36.93 32.96
N LEU A 5 9.97 -37.52 31.89
CA LEU A 5 11.25 -37.15 31.31
C LEU A 5 11.13 -35.80 30.59
N ASP A 6 11.81 -34.82 31.17
CA ASP A 6 12.03 -33.48 30.64
C ASP A 6 13.05 -33.55 29.50
N LEU A 7 12.63 -33.16 28.28
CA LEU A 7 13.51 -32.96 27.12
C LEU A 7 13.45 -31.46 26.76
N PRO A 8 14.59 -30.76 26.67
CA PRO A 8 14.59 -29.32 26.49
C PRO A 8 14.36 -28.96 25.02
N THR A 9 13.20 -28.37 24.73
CA THR A 9 12.92 -27.75 23.43
C THR A 9 13.73 -26.46 23.32
N THR A 10 14.73 -26.48 22.44
CA THR A 10 15.47 -25.30 21.99
C THR A 10 14.55 -24.37 21.19
N ALA A 11 13.92 -23.43 21.87
CA ALA A 11 13.28 -22.27 21.24
C ALA A 11 14.35 -21.20 21.02
N GLY A 12 14.89 -21.13 19.81
CA GLY A 12 15.84 -20.10 19.38
C GLY A 12 15.44 -19.59 18.00
N ALA A 13 14.56 -18.58 17.98
CA ALA A 13 14.43 -17.51 16.98
C ALA A 13 13.05 -16.85 17.13
N THR A 14 12.86 -16.06 18.19
CA THR A 14 11.79 -15.04 18.20
C THR A 14 12.35 -13.74 17.67
N ASP A 15 11.64 -13.23 16.66
CA ASP A 15 11.75 -11.91 16.07
C ASP A 15 12.13 -10.83 17.09
N THR A 16 13.23 -10.14 16.81
CA THR A 16 13.62 -8.90 17.47
C THR A 16 12.92 -7.72 16.80
N THR A 17 11.60 -7.61 16.97
CA THR A 17 10.85 -6.40 16.65
C THR A 17 9.86 -6.11 17.78
N ASP A 18 10.00 -4.93 18.40
CA ASP A 18 9.08 -4.25 19.35
C ASP A 18 9.17 -4.43 20.88
N THR A 19 10.22 -5.03 21.46
CA THR A 19 10.42 -4.99 22.93
C THR A 19 10.83 -3.63 23.51
N SER A 20 11.05 -2.60 22.68
CA SER A 20 11.41 -1.25 23.16
C SER A 20 10.20 -0.43 23.63
N GLY A 21 8.98 -0.76 23.19
CA GLY A 21 7.75 -0.10 23.62
C GLY A 21 7.28 -0.56 25.00
N ASP A 22 7.28 -1.88 25.22
CA ASP A 22 6.89 -2.51 26.48
C ASP A 22 7.77 -2.07 27.66
N ASN A 23 9.07 -1.91 27.42
CA ASN A 23 10.00 -1.39 28.41
C ASN A 23 9.70 0.07 28.81
N LYS A 24 9.27 0.92 27.87
CA LYS A 24 8.91 2.31 28.16
C LYS A 24 7.59 2.39 28.92
N PHE A 25 6.62 1.53 28.59
CA PHE A 25 5.34 1.44 29.28
C PHE A 25 5.53 0.98 30.74
N GLN A 26 6.35 -0.06 30.95
CA GLN A 26 6.69 -0.55 32.28
C GLN A 26 7.50 0.47 33.10
N GLN A 27 8.47 1.17 32.48
CA GLN A 27 9.22 2.24 33.11
C GLN A 27 8.34 3.42 33.50
N ALA A 28 7.40 3.81 32.64
CA ALA A 28 6.45 4.88 32.94
C ALA A 28 5.53 4.49 34.11
N ILE A 29 4.99 3.27 34.13
CA ILE A 29 4.20 2.77 35.25
C ILE A 29 5.03 2.73 36.55
N ALA A 30 6.30 2.33 36.47
CA ALA A 30 7.20 2.34 37.63
C ALA A 30 7.44 3.76 38.16
N ALA A 31 7.60 4.75 37.28
CA ALA A 31 7.74 6.15 37.66
C ALA A 31 6.48 6.69 38.34
N TRP A 32 5.28 6.42 37.79
CA TRP A 32 4.00 6.78 38.40
C TRP A 32 3.76 6.08 39.75
N ARG A 33 4.22 4.84 39.90
CA ARG A 33 4.17 4.12 41.19
C ARG A 33 5.11 4.73 42.23
N HIS A 34 6.31 5.13 41.81
CA HIS A 34 7.30 5.75 42.70
C HIS A 34 6.87 7.15 43.16
N LEU A 35 6.20 7.93 42.31
CA LEU A 35 5.62 9.22 42.68
C LEU A 35 4.53 9.09 43.77
N SER A 36 3.87 7.93 43.84
CA SER A 36 2.82 7.59 44.82
C SER A 36 1.89 8.78 45.14
N PHE A 37 0.93 9.04 44.26
CA PHE A 37 0.08 10.23 44.31
C PHE A 37 -0.62 10.44 45.66
N SER A 38 -0.97 9.36 46.38
CA SER A 38 -1.57 9.43 47.72
C SER A 38 -0.63 10.07 48.75
N THR A 39 0.65 9.70 48.74
CA THR A 39 1.67 10.27 49.62
C THR A 39 1.94 11.72 49.23
N LEU A 40 2.03 12.02 47.93
CA LEU A 40 2.23 13.39 47.43
C LEU A 40 1.09 14.32 47.86
N ILE A 41 -0.17 13.90 47.70
CA ILE A 41 -1.35 14.66 48.17
C ILE A 41 -1.24 14.92 49.67
N THR A 42 -0.95 13.88 50.47
CA THR A 42 -0.84 14.03 51.92
C THR A 42 0.25 15.05 52.30
N THR A 43 1.40 15.01 51.63
CA THR A 43 2.46 16.00 51.85
C THR A 43 2.03 17.40 51.41
N LEU A 44 1.32 17.53 50.28
CA LEU A 44 0.82 18.80 49.77
C LEU A 44 -0.19 19.42 50.74
N ASP A 45 -1.12 18.62 51.27
CA ASP A 45 -2.10 19.05 52.26
C ASP A 45 -1.42 19.60 53.52
N THR A 46 -0.40 18.91 54.03
CA THR A 46 0.39 19.41 55.18
C THR A 46 1.09 20.72 54.85
N THR A 47 1.75 20.84 53.69
CA THR A 47 2.42 22.09 53.29
C THR A 47 1.43 23.24 53.04
N ALA A 48 0.22 22.95 52.55
CA ALA A 48 -0.83 23.93 52.37
C ALA A 48 -1.33 24.45 53.70
N THR A 49 -1.52 23.57 54.70
CA THR A 49 -1.88 24.00 56.06
C THR A 49 -0.77 24.84 56.71
N ASP A 50 0.49 24.48 56.52
CA ASP A 50 1.64 25.24 57.02
C ASP A 50 1.75 26.62 56.33
N LEU A 51 1.46 26.69 55.03
CA LEU A 51 1.45 27.96 54.30
C LEU A 51 0.32 28.89 54.77
N VAL A 52 -0.87 28.36 55.00
CA VAL A 52 -2.02 29.14 55.51
C VAL A 52 -1.73 29.67 56.90
N THR A 53 -1.16 28.86 57.81
CA THR A 53 -0.79 29.31 59.15
C THR A 53 0.37 30.32 59.12
N ALA A 54 1.35 30.14 58.23
CA ALA A 54 2.40 31.12 57.98
C ALA A 54 1.86 32.46 57.45
N GLN A 55 0.88 32.42 56.54
CA GLN A 55 0.22 33.62 56.03
C GLN A 55 -0.57 34.35 57.13
N GLN A 56 -1.33 33.61 57.95
CA GLN A 56 -2.06 34.19 59.09
C GLN A 56 -1.12 34.85 60.10
N SER A 57 -0.01 34.19 60.46
CA SER A 57 0.98 34.76 61.38
C SER A 57 1.69 36.00 60.81
N SER A 58 2.01 36.02 59.51
CA SER A 58 2.58 37.20 58.83
C SER A 58 1.61 38.38 58.84
N LEU A 59 0.31 38.15 58.64
CA LEU A 59 -0.72 39.19 58.72
C LEU A 59 -0.85 39.78 60.14
N THR A 60 -0.82 38.93 61.16
CA THR A 60 -0.86 39.37 62.57
C THR A 60 0.39 40.19 62.92
N GLN A 61 1.59 39.69 62.59
CA GLN A 61 2.84 40.40 62.87
C GLN A 61 2.94 41.72 62.10
N ARG A 62 2.40 41.81 60.88
CA ARG A 62 2.31 43.06 60.12
C ARG A 62 1.40 44.07 60.81
N LYS A 63 0.27 43.64 61.37
CA LYS A 63 -0.64 44.50 62.16
C LYS A 63 0.06 44.99 63.44
N ASP A 64 0.75 44.10 64.16
CA ASP A 64 1.50 44.45 65.37
C ASP A 64 2.63 45.45 65.06
N LEU A 65 3.34 45.27 63.95
CA LEU A 65 4.39 46.19 63.51
C LEU A 65 3.82 47.57 63.13
N ALA A 66 2.68 47.61 62.45
CA ALA A 66 1.99 48.85 62.12
C ALA A 66 1.54 49.58 63.39
N GLN A 67 1.05 48.85 64.40
CA GLN A 67 0.65 49.40 65.69
C GLN A 67 1.86 49.94 66.47
N LYS A 68 2.96 49.17 66.57
CA LYS A 68 4.23 49.62 67.18
C LYS A 68 4.78 50.87 66.50
N THR A 69 4.66 50.97 65.18
CA THR A 69 5.08 52.16 64.42
C THR A 69 4.20 53.37 64.71
N LYS A 70 2.88 53.15 64.86
CA LYS A 70 1.93 54.20 65.23
C LYS A 70 2.16 54.71 66.65
N ASP A 71 2.48 53.81 67.59
CA ASP A 71 2.74 54.17 68.98
C ASP A 71 4.09 54.85 69.16
N PHE A 72 5.13 54.40 68.43
CA PHE A 72 6.43 55.07 68.35
C PHE A 72 6.31 56.54 67.88
N ARG A 73 5.41 56.80 66.91
CA ARG A 73 5.16 58.17 66.41
C ARG A 73 4.60 59.12 67.49
N LYS A 74 3.90 58.60 68.51
CA LYS A 74 3.27 59.39 69.57
C LYS A 74 4.21 59.74 70.73
N LEU A 75 5.39 59.13 70.79
CA LEU A 75 6.38 59.37 71.85
C LEU A 75 7.02 60.76 71.73
N ASP A 76 7.59 61.25 72.83
CA ASP A 76 8.45 62.43 72.87
C ASP A 76 9.86 62.11 72.35
N ASP A 77 10.64 63.12 71.97
CA ASP A 77 11.90 62.92 71.24
C ASP A 77 13.01 62.24 72.07
N ALA A 78 12.97 62.36 73.39
CA ALA A 78 13.88 61.63 74.28
C ALA A 78 13.54 60.14 74.33
N SER A 79 12.25 59.79 74.42
CA SER A 79 11.78 58.38 74.40
C SER A 79 11.92 57.73 73.02
N LYS A 80 11.75 58.49 71.93
CA LYS A 80 11.99 57.99 70.56
C LYS A 80 13.42 57.50 70.35
N LEU A 81 14.42 58.19 70.91
CA LEU A 81 15.82 57.79 70.82
C LEU A 81 16.11 56.44 71.51
N VAL A 82 15.34 56.11 72.56
CA VAL A 82 15.44 54.83 73.28
C VAL A 82 14.72 53.72 72.51
N ASP A 83 13.51 53.98 72.03
CA ASP A 83 12.62 52.94 71.46
C ASP A 83 12.90 52.63 69.98
N ILE A 84 13.65 53.48 69.27
CA ILE A 84 13.97 53.26 67.84
C ILE A 84 14.71 51.95 67.60
N LYS A 85 15.54 51.51 68.56
CA LYS A 85 16.26 50.24 68.51
C LYS A 85 15.30 49.06 68.61
N GLU A 86 14.25 49.17 69.41
CA GLU A 86 13.22 48.14 69.54
C GLU A 86 12.36 48.06 68.27
N LEU A 87 11.97 49.22 67.71
CA LEU A 87 11.21 49.28 66.46
C LEU A 87 12.00 48.67 65.30
N LEU A 88 13.29 49.02 65.15
CA LEU A 88 14.15 48.47 64.10
C LEU A 88 14.30 46.95 64.24
N LYS A 89 14.46 46.44 65.46
CA LYS A 89 14.49 44.98 65.73
C LYS A 89 13.17 44.30 65.36
N ALA A 90 12.02 44.94 65.58
CA ALA A 90 10.73 44.41 65.18
C ALA A 90 10.58 44.36 63.64
N TYR A 91 11.04 45.39 62.92
CA TYR A 91 11.09 45.38 61.45
C TYR A 91 12.04 44.29 60.92
N GLN A 92 13.23 44.17 61.50
CA GLN A 92 14.19 43.12 61.14
C GLN A 92 13.59 41.72 61.35
N GLY A 93 12.97 41.47 62.50
CA GLY A 93 12.31 40.19 62.79
C GLY A 93 11.18 39.86 61.82
N TYR A 94 10.39 40.84 61.37
CA TYR A 94 9.36 40.64 60.35
C TYR A 94 9.95 40.31 58.98
N ILE A 95 11.04 40.98 58.58
CA ILE A 95 11.75 40.70 57.32
C ILE A 95 12.38 39.30 57.35
N ASP A 96 12.99 38.92 58.47
CA ASP A 96 13.57 37.58 58.66
C ASP A 96 12.49 36.49 58.60
N LEU A 97 11.33 36.72 59.23
CA LEU A 97 10.18 35.83 59.16
C LEU A 97 9.67 35.69 57.73
N LEU A 98 9.48 36.80 57.00
CA LEU A 98 9.03 36.77 55.61
C LEU A 98 10.03 36.06 54.70
N THR A 99 11.33 36.26 54.93
CA THR A 99 12.41 35.60 54.18
C THR A 99 12.40 34.08 54.44
N LYS A 100 12.22 33.67 55.70
CA LYS A 100 12.09 32.25 56.08
C LYS A 100 10.84 31.60 55.48
N GLN A 101 9.70 32.30 55.48
CA GLN A 101 8.47 31.83 54.86
C GLN A 101 8.63 31.66 53.34
N ASN A 102 9.22 32.64 52.66
CA ASN A 102 9.49 32.55 51.22
C ASN A 102 10.46 31.40 50.88
N GLY A 103 11.45 31.15 51.74
CA GLY A 103 12.32 29.98 51.64
C GLY A 103 11.53 28.67 51.75
N SER A 104 10.65 28.56 52.75
CA SER A 104 9.79 27.39 52.96
C SER A 104 8.82 27.15 51.79
N VAL A 105 8.26 28.21 51.19
CA VAL A 105 7.38 28.10 50.02
C VAL A 105 8.14 27.58 48.81
N ARG A 106 9.34 28.10 48.57
CA ARG A 106 10.21 27.60 47.49
C ARG A 106 10.59 26.14 47.69
N GLU A 107 10.92 25.75 48.92
CA GLU A 107 11.26 24.37 49.24
C GLU A 107 10.05 23.44 49.06
N ALA A 108 8.86 23.84 49.53
CA ALA A 108 7.63 23.09 49.33
C ALA A 108 7.26 22.95 47.84
N PHE A 109 7.46 24.01 47.05
CA PHE A 109 7.25 23.97 45.60
C PHE A 109 8.18 22.97 44.91
N MET A 110 9.49 23.02 45.21
CA MET A 110 10.47 22.10 44.59
C MET A 110 10.23 20.65 44.99
N LYS A 111 9.83 20.38 46.24
CA LYS A 111 9.45 19.03 46.70
C LYS A 111 8.32 18.40 45.88
N VAL A 112 7.44 19.21 45.29
CA VAL A 112 6.34 18.75 44.42
C VAL A 112 6.75 18.75 42.96
N TYR A 113 7.50 19.76 42.53
CA TYR A 113 7.90 19.95 41.14
C TYR A 113 8.93 18.91 40.67
N ASP A 114 9.98 18.64 41.46
CA ASP A 114 11.06 17.74 41.03
C ASP A 114 10.52 16.33 40.68
N PRO A 115 9.72 15.67 41.55
CA PRO A 115 9.18 14.35 41.24
C PRO A 115 8.15 14.35 40.11
N LEU A 116 7.40 15.45 39.93
CA LEU A 116 6.40 15.55 38.86
C LEU A 116 7.04 15.83 37.50
N SER A 117 8.21 16.49 37.47
CA SER A 117 8.94 16.81 36.25
C SER A 117 9.61 15.60 35.60
N ASP A 118 9.97 14.59 36.40
CA ASP A 118 10.63 13.36 35.94
C ASP A 118 9.64 12.31 35.38
N VAL A 119 8.34 12.47 35.65
CA VAL A 119 7.34 11.47 35.32
C VAL A 119 6.74 11.74 33.93
N PRO A 120 6.69 10.75 33.02
CA PRO A 120 6.11 10.91 31.69
C PRO A 120 4.59 11.11 31.73
N ASP A 121 4.05 11.88 30.80
CA ASP A 121 2.61 12.16 30.65
C ASP A 121 1.76 10.86 30.68
N PRO A 122 0.73 10.75 31.53
CA PRO A 122 -0.07 9.54 31.63
C PRO A 122 -1.10 9.41 30.52
N TYR A 123 -1.45 10.48 29.79
CA TYR A 123 -2.50 10.45 28.79
C TYR A 123 -2.22 9.47 27.63
N PRO A 124 -1.03 9.47 27.00
CA PRO A 124 -0.71 8.50 25.95
C PRO A 124 -0.69 7.05 26.44
N LEU A 125 -0.33 6.82 27.71
CA LEU A 125 -0.33 5.49 28.31
C LEU A 125 -1.75 4.97 28.52
N LEU A 126 -2.64 5.85 28.97
CA LEU A 126 -4.05 5.53 29.14
C LEU A 126 -4.71 5.29 27.78
N GLU A 127 -4.44 6.12 26.78
CA GLU A 127 -4.93 5.93 25.41
C GLU A 127 -4.48 4.59 24.84
N ALA A 128 -3.18 4.25 24.94
CA ALA A 128 -2.66 2.95 24.51
C ALA A 128 -3.29 1.78 25.27
N SER A 129 -3.56 1.93 26.57
CA SER A 129 -4.23 0.89 27.36
C SER A 129 -5.70 0.71 26.98
N VAL A 130 -6.39 1.79 26.63
CA VAL A 130 -7.78 1.76 26.14
C VAL A 130 -7.82 1.13 24.75
N GLU A 131 -6.90 1.50 23.87
CA GLU A 131 -6.78 0.88 22.54
C GLU A 131 -6.43 -0.61 22.64
N ALA A 132 -5.52 -1.00 23.54
CA ALA A 132 -5.21 -2.39 23.82
C ALA A 132 -6.43 -3.16 24.36
N LEU A 133 -7.24 -2.54 25.21
CA LEU A 133 -8.47 -3.15 25.72
C LEU A 133 -9.53 -3.31 24.62
N VAL A 134 -9.73 -2.29 23.79
CA VAL A 134 -10.68 -2.34 22.66
C VAL A 134 -10.23 -3.36 21.63
N THR A 135 -8.94 -3.40 21.30
CA THR A 135 -8.40 -4.41 20.38
C THR A 135 -8.51 -5.81 20.95
N ALA A 136 -8.27 -6.01 22.26
CA ALA A 136 -8.52 -7.28 22.91
C ALA A 136 -10.00 -7.67 22.83
N ASP A 137 -10.93 -6.76 23.13
CA ASP A 137 -12.38 -7.00 23.06
C ASP A 137 -12.86 -7.36 21.64
N GLU A 138 -12.23 -6.82 20.60
CA GLU A 138 -12.54 -7.18 19.20
C GLU A 138 -11.88 -8.49 18.74
N VAL A 139 -10.66 -8.77 19.21
CA VAL A 139 -9.84 -9.89 18.72
C VAL A 139 -10.15 -11.19 19.47
N MET A 140 -10.37 -11.13 20.78
CA MET A 140 -10.70 -12.30 21.61
C MET A 140 -11.90 -13.10 21.07
N PRO A 141 -13.07 -12.50 20.80
CA PRO A 141 -14.22 -13.26 20.29
C PRO A 141 -13.98 -13.82 18.89
N ARG A 142 -13.17 -13.15 18.07
CA ARG A 142 -12.79 -13.67 16.74
C ARG A 142 -11.90 -14.89 16.85
N LEU A 143 -10.92 -14.86 17.76
CA LEU A 143 -10.07 -15.99 18.05
C LEU A 143 -10.85 -17.15 18.67
N GLU A 144 -11.79 -16.87 19.57
CA GLU A 144 -12.69 -17.90 20.14
C GLU A 144 -13.54 -18.56 19.06
N VAL A 145 -14.17 -17.77 18.18
CA VAL A 145 -14.96 -18.30 17.05
C VAL A 145 -14.09 -19.09 16.08
N GLU A 146 -12.86 -18.64 15.79
CA GLU A 146 -11.94 -19.39 14.95
C GLU A 146 -11.47 -20.68 15.61
N ASN A 147 -11.22 -20.67 16.92
CA ASN A 147 -10.84 -21.85 17.68
C ASN A 147 -11.97 -22.88 17.71
N GLU A 148 -13.22 -22.46 17.93
CA GLU A 148 -14.40 -23.31 17.80
C GLU A 148 -14.59 -23.83 16.36
N ARG A 149 -14.34 -22.99 15.34
CA ARG A 149 -14.36 -23.43 13.93
C ARG A 149 -13.28 -24.46 13.64
N LEU A 150 -12.08 -24.30 14.21
CA LEU A 150 -10.99 -25.24 14.05
C LEU A 150 -11.28 -26.56 14.78
N LYS A 151 -11.80 -26.51 16.02
CA LYS A 151 -12.25 -27.70 16.75
C LYS A 151 -13.30 -28.48 15.99
N THR A 152 -14.36 -27.82 15.52
CA THR A 152 -15.41 -28.48 14.72
C THR A 152 -14.88 -29.03 13.39
N GLN A 153 -13.89 -28.38 12.78
CA GLN A 153 -13.22 -28.90 11.59
C GLN A 153 -12.36 -30.12 11.91
N VAL A 154 -11.66 -30.14 13.04
CA VAL A 154 -10.88 -31.29 13.53
C VAL A 154 -11.81 -32.45 13.82
N GLU A 155 -12.88 -32.27 14.59
CA GLU A 155 -13.88 -33.32 14.87
C GLU A 155 -14.47 -33.91 13.59
N ARG A 156 -14.78 -33.07 12.60
CA ARG A 156 -15.28 -33.52 11.29
C ARG A 156 -14.25 -34.34 10.53
N LEU A 157 -12.97 -33.93 10.56
CA LEU A 157 -11.89 -34.65 9.90
C LEU A 157 -11.59 -35.97 10.61
N GLU A 158 -11.59 -35.99 11.95
CA GLU A 158 -11.46 -37.20 12.76
C GLU A 158 -12.59 -38.19 12.44
N GLY A 159 -13.85 -37.73 12.40
CA GLY A 159 -14.97 -38.57 11.99
C GLY A 159 -14.86 -39.08 10.55
N ALA A 160 -14.36 -38.27 9.61
CA ALA A 160 -14.11 -38.72 8.24
C ALA A 160 -12.98 -39.75 8.15
N VAL A 161 -11.95 -39.64 8.99
CA VAL A 161 -10.86 -40.62 9.10
C VAL A 161 -11.40 -41.92 9.69
N GLU A 162 -12.23 -41.88 10.74
CA GLU A 162 -12.83 -43.08 11.34
C GLU A 162 -13.73 -43.83 10.33
N VAL A 163 -14.52 -43.10 9.53
CA VAL A 163 -15.31 -43.71 8.45
C VAL A 163 -14.42 -44.31 7.36
N ALA A 164 -13.32 -43.65 7.00
CA ALA A 164 -12.37 -44.18 6.02
C ALA A 164 -11.62 -45.42 6.54
N GLU A 165 -11.23 -45.44 7.81
CA GLU A 165 -10.57 -46.56 8.46
C GLU A 165 -11.51 -47.77 8.58
N SER A 166 -12.76 -47.56 8.99
CA SER A 166 -13.76 -48.63 9.02
C SER A 166 -14.04 -49.20 7.62
N ALA A 167 -14.17 -48.36 6.60
CA ALA A 167 -14.31 -48.80 5.21
C ALA A 167 -13.08 -49.59 4.72
N LEU A 168 -11.86 -49.17 5.07
CA LEU A 168 -10.62 -49.87 4.74
C LEU A 168 -10.55 -51.25 5.42
N VAL A 169 -10.97 -51.33 6.69
CA VAL A 169 -11.03 -52.60 7.42
C VAL A 169 -12.06 -53.55 6.79
N GLU A 170 -13.23 -53.06 6.41
CA GLU A 170 -14.20 -53.89 5.70
C GLU A 170 -13.67 -54.37 4.34
N GLU A 171 -12.97 -53.51 3.60
CA GLU A 171 -12.37 -53.86 2.31
C GLU A 171 -11.28 -54.94 2.48
N ARG A 172 -10.41 -54.80 3.48
CA ARG A 172 -9.43 -55.82 3.86
C ARG A 172 -10.09 -57.15 4.23
N ASN A 173 -11.17 -57.12 5.01
CA ASN A 173 -11.92 -58.33 5.36
C ASN A 173 -12.58 -58.97 4.13
N ARG A 174 -13.10 -58.16 3.19
CA ARG A 174 -13.62 -58.66 1.91
C ARG A 174 -12.52 -59.29 1.06
N ARG A 175 -11.34 -58.66 0.95
CA ARG A 175 -10.18 -59.23 0.25
C ARG A 175 -9.72 -60.55 0.86
N SER A 176 -9.59 -60.61 2.18
CA SER A 176 -9.19 -61.82 2.90
C SER A 176 -10.15 -62.98 2.61
N LYS A 177 -11.47 -62.73 2.60
CA LYS A 177 -12.47 -63.76 2.26
C LYS A 177 -12.34 -64.24 0.82
N VAL A 178 -12.12 -63.33 -0.13
CA VAL A 178 -11.92 -63.69 -1.55
C VAL A 178 -10.62 -64.49 -1.73
N GLU A 179 -9.56 -64.14 -1.01
CA GLU A 179 -8.31 -64.90 -1.00
C GLU A 179 -8.51 -66.30 -0.40
N GLU A 180 -9.20 -66.42 0.73
CA GLU A 180 -9.55 -67.72 1.33
C GLU A 180 -10.39 -68.58 0.39
N GLU A 181 -11.43 -68.02 -0.25
CA GLU A 181 -12.25 -68.71 -1.25
C GLU A 181 -11.42 -69.18 -2.45
N ARG A 182 -10.50 -68.33 -2.94
CA ARG A 182 -9.58 -68.67 -4.03
C ARG A 182 -8.64 -69.80 -3.61
N ASP A 183 -8.09 -69.75 -2.41
CA ASP A 183 -7.16 -70.77 -1.92
C ASP A 183 -7.85 -72.12 -1.74
N VAL A 184 -9.10 -72.15 -1.25
CA VAL A 184 -9.93 -73.36 -1.21
C VAL A 184 -10.18 -73.91 -2.62
N ALA A 185 -10.52 -73.07 -3.59
CA ALA A 185 -10.73 -73.49 -4.97
C ALA A 185 -9.42 -74.03 -5.61
N VAL A 186 -8.27 -73.42 -5.32
CA VAL A 186 -6.96 -73.89 -5.78
C VAL A 186 -6.64 -75.26 -5.18
N GLU A 187 -6.87 -75.47 -3.88
CA GLU A 187 -6.67 -76.77 -3.24
C GLU A 187 -7.63 -77.84 -3.78
N GLU A 188 -8.88 -77.48 -4.09
CA GLU A 188 -9.81 -78.40 -4.75
C GLU A 188 -9.33 -78.78 -6.16
N VAL A 189 -8.88 -77.81 -6.96
CA VAL A 189 -8.35 -78.06 -8.30
C VAL A 189 -7.09 -78.91 -8.23
N LYS A 190 -6.15 -78.61 -7.31
CA LYS A 190 -4.97 -79.45 -7.07
C LYS A 190 -5.37 -80.87 -6.71
N GLY A 191 -6.29 -81.04 -5.75
CA GLY A 191 -6.79 -82.36 -5.36
C GLY A 191 -7.46 -83.12 -6.50
N ARG A 192 -8.22 -82.44 -7.37
CA ARG A 192 -8.79 -83.04 -8.59
C ARG A 192 -7.69 -83.43 -9.58
N SER A 193 -6.71 -82.57 -9.83
CA SER A 193 -5.57 -82.86 -10.70
C SER A 193 -4.74 -84.04 -10.18
N GLU A 194 -4.46 -84.10 -8.88
CA GLU A 194 -3.77 -85.23 -8.25
C GLU A 194 -4.53 -86.55 -8.41
N ARG A 195 -5.86 -86.53 -8.27
CA ARG A 195 -6.70 -87.72 -8.50
C ARG A 195 -6.65 -88.17 -9.96
N VAL A 196 -6.76 -87.23 -10.91
CA VAL A 196 -6.67 -87.52 -12.34
C VAL A 196 -5.28 -88.08 -12.70
N VAL A 197 -4.22 -87.52 -12.13
CA VAL A 197 -2.85 -88.05 -12.33
C VAL A 197 -2.74 -89.47 -11.81
N LYS A 198 -3.22 -89.76 -10.60
CA LYS A 198 -3.23 -91.12 -10.04
C LYS A 198 -4.05 -92.11 -10.87
N GLU A 199 -5.20 -91.69 -11.37
CA GLU A 199 -6.03 -92.52 -12.28
C GLU A 199 -5.28 -92.81 -13.58
N LYS A 200 -4.64 -91.80 -14.18
CA LYS A 200 -3.82 -92.00 -15.37
C LYS A 200 -2.62 -92.88 -15.11
N GLU A 201 -1.93 -92.72 -13.99
CA GLU A 201 -0.83 -93.60 -13.59
C GLU A 201 -1.31 -95.05 -13.43
N ALA A 202 -2.49 -95.28 -12.85
CA ALA A 202 -3.09 -96.61 -12.76
C ALA A 202 -3.47 -97.18 -14.14
N ASP A 203 -4.08 -96.39 -15.03
CA ASP A 203 -4.39 -96.77 -16.41
C ASP A 203 -3.12 -97.17 -17.17
N TRP A 204 -2.04 -96.40 -17.01
CA TRP A 204 -0.74 -96.69 -17.63
C TRP A 204 -0.11 -97.95 -17.06
N ALA A 205 -0.15 -98.14 -15.73
CA ALA A 205 0.34 -99.36 -15.09
C ALA A 205 -0.44 -100.61 -15.53
N GLU A 206 -1.76 -100.51 -15.75
CA GLU A 206 -2.57 -101.61 -16.26
C GLU A 206 -2.24 -101.92 -17.73
N LYS A 207 -2.10 -100.88 -18.57
CA LYS A 207 -1.63 -101.05 -19.96
C LYS A 207 -0.24 -101.68 -20.02
N GLU A 208 0.68 -101.23 -19.17
CA GLU A 208 2.03 -101.81 -19.05
C GLU A 208 1.93 -103.28 -18.66
N ARG A 209 1.16 -103.64 -17.64
CA ARG A 209 0.94 -105.03 -17.23
C ARG A 209 0.32 -105.87 -18.35
N GLY A 210 -0.63 -105.32 -19.10
CA GLY A 210 -1.23 -105.98 -20.25
C GLY A 210 -0.25 -106.19 -21.41
N LEU A 211 0.63 -105.23 -21.67
CA LEU A 211 1.72 -105.37 -22.64
C LEU A 211 2.75 -106.39 -22.18
N VAL A 212 3.13 -106.38 -20.90
CA VAL A 212 4.03 -107.39 -20.31
C VAL A 212 3.42 -108.78 -20.42
N SER A 213 2.14 -108.97 -20.08
CA SER A 213 1.48 -110.27 -20.22
C SER A 213 1.38 -110.74 -21.68
N LYS A 214 1.16 -109.82 -22.64
CA LYS A 214 1.25 -110.14 -24.07
C LYS A 214 2.66 -110.55 -24.48
N ILE A 215 3.68 -109.87 -23.98
CA ILE A 215 5.09 -110.24 -24.23
C ILE A 215 5.37 -111.61 -23.63
N GLU A 216 5.00 -111.87 -22.38
CA GLU A 216 5.15 -113.19 -21.74
C GLU A 216 4.39 -114.29 -22.50
N GLY A 217 3.18 -114.00 -22.99
CA GLY A 217 2.41 -114.90 -23.83
C GLY A 217 3.07 -115.18 -25.18
N LEU A 218 3.59 -114.15 -25.85
CA LEU A 218 4.37 -114.29 -27.09
C LEU A 218 5.69 -115.02 -26.84
N GLU A 219 6.38 -114.78 -25.73
CA GLU A 219 7.56 -115.53 -25.32
C GLU A 219 7.24 -116.99 -25.02
N GLY A 220 6.08 -117.26 -24.42
CA GLY A 220 5.54 -118.61 -24.20
C GLY A 220 5.28 -119.32 -25.53
N LEU A 221 4.59 -118.67 -26.46
CA LEU A 221 4.37 -119.18 -27.82
C LEU A 221 5.69 -119.36 -28.57
N VAL A 222 6.67 -118.47 -28.40
CA VAL A 222 8.01 -118.62 -28.99
C VAL A 222 8.76 -119.78 -28.33
N LYS A 223 8.60 -120.02 -27.03
CA LYS A 223 9.16 -121.20 -26.34
C LYS A 223 8.48 -122.49 -26.81
N GLU A 224 7.16 -122.49 -26.99
CA GLU A 224 6.40 -123.62 -27.51
C GLU A 224 6.71 -123.86 -28.98
N LEU A 225 6.82 -122.82 -29.81
CA LEU A 225 7.30 -122.91 -31.18
C LEU A 225 8.76 -123.33 -31.23
N LYS A 226 9.64 -122.90 -30.33
CA LYS A 226 11.02 -123.38 -30.27
C LYS A 226 11.09 -124.83 -29.81
N ALA A 227 10.26 -125.25 -28.86
CA ALA A 227 10.16 -126.64 -28.44
C ALA A 227 9.51 -127.51 -29.52
N GLY A 228 8.51 -126.98 -30.22
CA GLY A 228 7.85 -127.55 -31.38
C GLY A 228 8.80 -127.64 -32.57
N PHE A 229 9.64 -126.63 -32.79
CA PHE A 229 10.72 -126.61 -33.78
C PHE A 229 11.89 -127.48 -33.34
N GLU A 230 12.10 -127.73 -32.05
CA GLU A 230 13.09 -128.73 -31.57
C GLU A 230 12.54 -130.15 -31.73
N VAL A 231 11.24 -130.36 -31.55
CA VAL A 231 10.52 -131.61 -31.84
C VAL A 231 10.43 -131.83 -33.35
N GLU A 232 10.16 -130.79 -34.11
CA GLU A 232 10.12 -130.79 -35.57
C GLU A 232 11.53 -130.91 -36.12
N MET A 233 12.56 -130.28 -35.57
CA MET A 233 13.96 -130.54 -35.95
C MET A 233 14.43 -131.94 -35.52
N ARG A 234 13.84 -132.55 -34.48
CA ARG A 234 13.99 -133.99 -34.20
C ARG A 234 13.23 -134.87 -35.20
N LEU A 235 12.21 -134.35 -35.88
CA LEU A 235 11.45 -135.01 -36.95
C LEU A 235 12.05 -134.76 -38.36
N GLU A 236 12.56 -133.57 -38.65
CA GLU A 236 13.17 -133.06 -39.88
C GLU A 236 14.63 -133.46 -40.01
N ARG A 237 15.32 -133.81 -38.90
CA ARG A 237 16.58 -134.56 -38.98
C ARG A 237 16.39 -135.99 -39.50
N SER A 238 15.15 -136.39 -39.80
CA SER A 238 14.79 -137.61 -40.52
C SER A 238 14.03 -137.39 -41.84
N GLY A 239 14.10 -136.20 -42.45
CA GLY A 239 13.35 -135.96 -43.69
C GLY A 239 13.79 -134.73 -44.48
N ALA A 240 14.85 -134.92 -45.26
CA ALA A 240 15.17 -134.28 -46.54
C ALA A 240 14.54 -132.91 -46.90
N GLU A 241 15.42 -131.90 -46.90
CA GLU A 241 15.68 -130.94 -47.98
C GLU A 241 14.67 -130.79 -49.14
N GLY A 242 14.25 -129.54 -49.36
CA GLY A 242 14.31 -128.96 -50.70
C GLY A 242 13.11 -128.14 -51.13
N GLN A 243 13.13 -126.83 -50.85
CA GLN A 243 12.58 -125.80 -51.76
C GLN A 243 12.82 -124.39 -51.18
N ASP A 244 13.73 -123.62 -51.75
CA ASP A 244 13.58 -122.16 -51.77
C ASP A 244 14.26 -121.54 -52.99
N ALA A 245 13.48 -121.43 -54.07
CA ALA A 245 13.82 -120.66 -55.26
C ALA A 245 12.58 -119.90 -55.75
N GLY A 246 11.95 -119.14 -54.85
CA GLY A 246 10.81 -118.28 -55.16
C GLY A 246 10.69 -116.99 -54.32
N ARG A 247 11.51 -116.83 -53.28
CA ARG A 247 11.39 -115.77 -52.27
C ARG A 247 11.83 -114.37 -52.72
N GLY A 248 12.45 -114.22 -53.90
CA GLY A 248 13.01 -112.94 -54.37
C GLY A 248 11.98 -111.90 -54.84
N THR A 249 10.79 -112.31 -55.31
CA THR A 249 9.78 -111.36 -55.85
C THR A 249 8.78 -110.93 -54.77
N ALA A 250 8.46 -111.79 -53.81
CA ALA A 250 7.64 -111.46 -52.65
C ALA A 250 8.38 -110.51 -51.69
N THR A 251 9.68 -110.76 -51.43
CA THR A 251 10.50 -109.86 -50.60
C THR A 251 10.74 -108.50 -51.26
N GLN A 252 10.83 -108.44 -52.60
CA GLN A 252 10.93 -107.18 -53.33
C GLN A 252 9.62 -106.38 -53.26
N ALA A 253 8.45 -107.02 -53.41
CA ALA A 253 7.16 -106.35 -53.25
C ALA A 253 6.89 -105.89 -51.81
N GLU A 254 7.32 -106.67 -50.81
CA GLU A 254 7.29 -106.27 -49.40
C GLU A 254 8.22 -105.09 -49.13
N LEU A 255 9.42 -105.07 -49.71
CA LEU A 255 10.34 -103.93 -49.62
C LEU A 255 9.76 -102.67 -50.28
N ASP A 256 9.08 -102.80 -51.42
CA ASP A 256 8.43 -101.67 -52.09
C ASP A 256 7.23 -101.14 -51.28
N ILE A 257 6.46 -102.03 -50.63
CA ILE A 257 5.39 -101.62 -49.71
C ILE A 257 5.98 -100.90 -48.49
N VAL A 258 7.03 -101.44 -47.88
CA VAL A 258 7.72 -100.83 -46.73
C VAL A 258 8.33 -99.49 -47.11
N ASN A 259 8.92 -99.35 -48.30
CA ASN A 259 9.40 -98.06 -48.80
C ASN A 259 8.26 -97.07 -49.00
N SER A 260 7.12 -97.50 -49.55
CA SER A 260 5.95 -96.63 -49.71
C SER A 260 5.33 -96.21 -48.37
N GLU A 261 5.38 -97.07 -47.36
CA GLU A 261 4.95 -96.76 -45.99
C GLU A 261 5.95 -95.84 -45.28
N LEU A 262 7.24 -96.03 -45.53
CA LEU A 262 8.31 -95.14 -45.05
C LEU A 262 8.17 -93.75 -45.66
N ASP A 263 7.90 -93.64 -46.96
CA ASP A 263 7.66 -92.36 -47.63
C ASP A 263 6.41 -91.67 -47.08
N ARG A 264 5.31 -92.41 -46.84
CA ARG A 264 4.12 -91.84 -46.19
C ARG A 264 4.37 -91.42 -44.74
N ALA A 265 5.19 -92.16 -44.00
CA ALA A 265 5.57 -91.81 -42.63
C ALA A 265 6.46 -90.55 -42.62
N ASN A 266 7.40 -90.44 -43.56
CA ASN A 266 8.26 -89.26 -43.72
C ASN A 266 7.46 -88.01 -44.07
N VAL A 267 6.47 -88.11 -44.97
CA VAL A 267 5.56 -86.97 -45.29
C VAL A 267 4.77 -86.53 -44.05
N ARG A 268 4.23 -87.48 -43.27
CA ARG A 268 3.52 -87.15 -42.02
C ARG A 268 4.45 -86.53 -40.98
N LEU A 269 5.70 -86.95 -40.92
CA LEU A 269 6.69 -86.42 -39.99
C LEU A 269 7.02 -84.96 -40.33
N VAL A 270 7.22 -84.64 -41.61
CA VAL A 270 7.41 -83.26 -42.06
C VAL A 270 6.18 -82.38 -41.78
N ASP A 271 4.97 -82.89 -42.01
CA ASP A 271 3.73 -82.16 -41.67
C ASP A 271 3.58 -81.92 -40.16
N LEU A 272 4.03 -82.86 -39.32
CA LEU A 272 4.04 -82.69 -37.87
C LEU A 272 5.13 -81.73 -37.42
N GLU A 273 6.32 -81.75 -38.02
CA GLU A 273 7.41 -80.84 -37.72
C GLU A 273 7.04 -79.40 -38.08
N THR A 274 6.44 -79.16 -39.25
CA THR A 274 5.96 -77.84 -39.67
C THR A 274 4.84 -77.32 -38.76
N ARG A 275 3.91 -78.18 -38.33
CA ARG A 275 2.90 -77.82 -37.32
C ARG A 275 3.50 -77.55 -35.95
N ASN A 276 4.55 -78.28 -35.56
CA ASN A 276 5.23 -78.04 -34.29
C ASN A 276 5.97 -76.71 -34.33
N GLU A 277 6.62 -76.40 -35.45
CA GLU A 277 7.27 -75.11 -35.68
C GLU A 277 6.26 -73.96 -35.71
N SER A 278 5.12 -74.13 -36.38
CA SER A 278 4.03 -73.13 -36.37
C SER A 278 3.49 -72.91 -34.96
N LEU A 279 3.21 -73.99 -34.21
CA LEU A 279 2.77 -73.89 -32.81
C LEU A 279 3.84 -73.27 -31.92
N ARG A 280 5.13 -73.55 -32.13
CA ARG A 280 6.23 -72.89 -31.40
C ARG A 280 6.29 -71.41 -31.71
N THR A 281 6.11 -70.99 -32.96
CA THR A 281 6.05 -69.57 -33.32
C THR A 281 4.81 -68.88 -32.75
N GLU A 282 3.67 -69.57 -32.70
CA GLU A 282 2.42 -69.06 -32.14
C GLU A 282 2.46 -69.01 -30.60
N VAL A 283 3.13 -69.96 -29.96
CA VAL A 283 3.47 -69.93 -28.52
C VAL A 283 4.49 -68.84 -28.23
N ALA A 284 5.51 -68.63 -29.05
CA ALA A 284 6.45 -67.51 -28.88
C ALA A 284 5.75 -66.16 -29.06
N ARG A 285 4.82 -66.06 -30.01
CA ARG A 285 4.01 -64.86 -30.26
C ARG A 285 3.00 -64.60 -29.14
N SER A 286 2.29 -65.62 -28.67
CA SER A 286 1.35 -65.51 -27.56
C SER A 286 2.06 -65.32 -26.21
N SER A 287 3.17 -66.00 -25.96
CA SER A 287 4.04 -65.77 -24.79
C SER A 287 4.62 -64.36 -24.79
N GLY A 288 5.08 -63.85 -25.94
CA GLY A 288 5.51 -62.45 -26.08
C GLY A 288 4.38 -61.43 -25.92
N GLN A 289 3.12 -61.83 -26.14
CA GLN A 289 1.94 -61.00 -25.94
C GLN A 289 1.41 -61.07 -24.49
N VAL A 290 1.55 -62.20 -23.81
CA VAL A 290 1.25 -62.39 -22.37
C VAL A 290 2.31 -61.72 -21.49
N GLN A 291 3.57 -61.59 -21.96
CA GLN A 291 4.61 -60.80 -21.28
C GLN A 291 4.41 -59.28 -21.42
N LYS A 292 3.58 -58.81 -22.38
CA LYS A 292 3.20 -57.39 -22.51
C LYS A 292 1.98 -57.00 -21.67
N SER A 293 1.26 -57.96 -21.09
CA SER A 293 0.30 -57.69 -20.02
C SER A 293 0.97 -57.75 -18.64
N GLY A 294 2.13 -57.10 -18.49
CA GLY A 294 2.55 -56.63 -17.18
C GLY A 294 1.46 -55.71 -16.63
N ALA A 295 1.29 -55.69 -15.31
CA ALA A 295 0.29 -54.86 -14.64
C ALA A 295 0.21 -53.48 -15.31
N VAL A 296 -0.98 -52.99 -15.63
CA VAL A 296 -1.20 -51.70 -16.33
C VAL A 296 -0.42 -50.54 -15.68
N GLU A 297 -0.05 -50.70 -14.41
CA GLU A 297 0.82 -49.83 -13.61
C GLU A 297 2.26 -49.68 -14.14
N ASP A 298 2.80 -50.66 -14.87
CA ASP A 298 4.15 -50.68 -15.45
C ASP A 298 4.20 -50.23 -16.92
N ASP A 299 3.05 -49.93 -17.53
CA ASP A 299 3.01 -49.39 -18.89
C ASP A 299 3.69 -48.00 -18.89
N PRO A 300 4.74 -47.77 -19.71
CA PRO A 300 5.44 -46.49 -19.77
C PRO A 300 4.51 -45.31 -20.12
N SER A 301 3.39 -45.56 -20.80
CA SER A 301 2.36 -44.55 -21.07
C SER A 301 1.56 -44.18 -19.81
N PHE A 302 1.21 -45.18 -18.99
CA PHE A 302 0.49 -45.00 -17.72
C PHE A 302 1.35 -44.27 -16.68
N LEU A 303 2.64 -44.62 -16.57
CA LEU A 303 3.60 -43.91 -15.70
C LEU A 303 3.77 -42.44 -16.11
N ARG A 304 3.85 -42.15 -17.42
CA ARG A 304 3.86 -40.77 -17.93
C ARG A 304 2.58 -40.02 -17.55
N LEU A 305 1.41 -40.61 -17.79
CA LEU A 305 0.13 -40.03 -17.40
C LEU A 305 0.01 -39.79 -15.89
N ARG A 306 0.56 -40.69 -15.06
CA ARG A 306 0.59 -40.54 -13.59
C ARG A 306 1.48 -39.38 -13.16
N THR A 307 2.69 -39.28 -13.72
CA THR A 307 3.61 -38.16 -13.43
C THR A 307 3.08 -36.82 -13.94
N GLU A 308 2.41 -36.82 -15.10
CA GLU A 308 1.75 -35.63 -15.65
C GLU A 308 0.59 -35.19 -14.76
N ASN A 309 -0.31 -36.11 -14.37
CA ASN A 309 -1.39 -35.84 -13.43
C ASN A 309 -0.87 -35.34 -12.07
N GLN A 310 0.21 -35.91 -11.55
CA GLN A 310 0.83 -35.45 -10.31
C GLN A 310 1.41 -34.03 -10.48
N SER A 311 1.98 -33.71 -11.63
CA SER A 311 2.45 -32.34 -11.93
C SER A 311 1.29 -31.36 -12.07
N LEU A 312 0.19 -31.78 -12.69
CA LEU A 312 -1.02 -30.97 -12.87
C LEU A 312 -1.71 -30.71 -11.54
N LEU A 313 -1.77 -31.70 -10.65
CA LEU A 313 -2.25 -31.54 -9.27
C LEU A 313 -1.41 -30.53 -8.50
N ARG A 314 -0.08 -30.63 -8.54
CA ARG A 314 0.80 -29.63 -7.90
C ARG A 314 0.63 -28.23 -8.46
N LYS A 315 0.46 -28.09 -9.79
CA LYS A 315 0.18 -26.80 -10.42
C LYS A 315 -1.19 -26.24 -10.00
N LEU A 316 -2.19 -27.11 -9.86
CA LEU A 316 -3.52 -26.73 -9.42
C LEU A 316 -3.53 -26.32 -7.94
N GLU A 317 -2.78 -27.03 -7.09
CA GLU A 317 -2.57 -26.65 -5.69
C GLU A 317 -1.82 -25.32 -5.56
N ALA A 318 -0.75 -25.12 -6.33
CA ALA A 318 -0.01 -23.85 -6.36
C ALA A 318 -0.90 -22.68 -6.82
N ALA A 319 -1.70 -22.87 -7.88
CA ALA A 319 -2.63 -21.85 -8.36
C ALA A 319 -3.75 -21.55 -7.35
N ARG A 320 -4.20 -22.55 -6.58
CA ARG A 320 -5.16 -22.35 -5.48
C ARG A 320 -4.53 -21.52 -4.35
N HIS A 321 -3.32 -21.86 -3.93
CA HIS A 321 -2.60 -21.10 -2.91
C HIS A 321 -2.33 -19.65 -3.33
N GLU A 322 -1.93 -19.42 -4.58
CA GLU A 322 -1.74 -18.07 -5.13
C GLU A 322 -3.04 -17.28 -5.11
N LYS A 323 -4.15 -17.88 -5.56
CA LYS A 323 -5.47 -17.25 -5.51
C LYS A 323 -5.92 -16.93 -4.07
N ASP A 324 -5.69 -17.84 -3.13
CA ASP A 324 -6.05 -17.62 -1.72
C ASP A 324 -5.17 -16.52 -1.10
N ALA A 325 -3.88 -16.45 -1.45
CA ALA A 325 -3.00 -15.37 -1.05
C ALA A 325 -3.43 -14.01 -1.63
N GLU A 326 -3.81 -13.95 -2.92
CA GLU A 326 -4.37 -12.75 -3.54
C GLU A 326 -5.68 -12.33 -2.88
N LYS A 327 -6.59 -13.28 -2.63
CA LYS A 327 -7.86 -13.03 -1.94
C LYS A 327 -7.63 -12.45 -0.55
N ASN A 328 -6.70 -13.04 0.21
CA ASN A 328 -6.33 -12.53 1.53
C ASN A 328 -5.72 -11.13 1.44
N SER A 329 -4.81 -10.87 0.48
CA SER A 329 -4.24 -9.54 0.24
C SER A 329 -5.32 -8.49 -0.07
N VAL A 330 -6.27 -8.82 -0.94
CA VAL A 330 -7.40 -7.95 -1.28
C VAL A 330 -8.29 -7.73 -0.06
N GLN A 331 -8.57 -8.76 0.74
CA GLN A 331 -9.39 -8.65 1.94
C GLN A 331 -8.73 -7.77 3.01
N THR A 332 -7.40 -7.84 3.17
CA THR A 332 -6.64 -6.95 4.05
C THR A 332 -6.70 -5.50 3.56
N LYS A 333 -6.57 -5.27 2.25
CA LYS A 333 -6.72 -3.92 1.65
C LYS A 333 -8.13 -3.37 1.83
N ILE A 334 -9.17 -4.19 1.68
CA ILE A 334 -10.56 -3.80 1.93
C ILE A 334 -10.72 -3.35 3.38
N ARG A 335 -10.26 -4.15 4.35
CA ARG A 335 -10.33 -3.80 5.78
C ARG A 335 -9.55 -2.51 6.11
N ALA A 336 -8.41 -2.27 5.46
CA ALA A 336 -7.66 -1.03 5.62
C ALA A 336 -8.46 0.17 5.08
N LEU A 337 -9.00 0.07 3.86
CA LEU A 337 -9.83 1.12 3.27
C LEU A 337 -11.12 1.37 4.06
N GLU A 338 -11.73 0.34 4.66
CA GLU A 338 -12.89 0.49 5.54
C GLU A 338 -12.55 1.29 6.80
N ARG A 339 -11.38 1.04 7.41
CA ARG A 339 -10.89 1.85 8.55
C ARG A 339 -10.61 3.29 8.14
N ASP A 340 -9.96 3.51 7.01
CA ASP A 340 -9.68 4.86 6.51
C ASP A 340 -10.98 5.63 6.22
N ILE A 341 -11.98 4.97 5.64
CA ILE A 341 -13.30 5.56 5.41
C ILE A 341 -13.99 5.90 6.74
N ALA A 342 -13.88 5.04 7.75
CA ALA A 342 -14.43 5.32 9.08
C ALA A 342 -13.75 6.51 9.75
N ALA A 343 -12.41 6.59 9.69
CA ALA A 343 -11.63 7.71 10.20
C ALA A 343 -11.99 9.01 9.48
N LEU A 344 -12.03 9.01 8.13
CA LEU A 344 -12.42 10.19 7.35
C LEU A 344 -13.87 10.63 7.61
N LYS A 345 -14.78 9.68 7.91
CA LYS A 345 -16.15 10.02 8.33
C LYS A 345 -16.16 10.68 9.70
N ALA A 346 -15.38 10.19 10.66
CA ALA A 346 -15.23 10.81 11.98
C ALA A 346 -14.61 12.22 11.87
N ASP A 347 -13.58 12.40 11.04
CA ASP A 347 -12.99 13.71 10.77
C ASP A 347 -14.01 14.64 10.12
N ARG A 348 -14.80 14.16 9.17
CA ARG A 348 -15.88 14.94 8.57
C ARG A 348 -16.92 15.38 9.61
N THR A 349 -17.34 14.51 10.52
CA THR A 349 -18.32 14.88 11.56
C THR A 349 -17.73 15.87 12.56
N THR A 350 -16.45 15.72 12.94
CA THR A 350 -15.78 16.69 13.83
C THR A 350 -15.58 18.04 13.15
N LEU A 351 -15.20 18.08 11.88
CA LEU A 351 -15.13 19.33 11.09
C LEU A 351 -16.50 19.96 10.96
N GLN A 352 -17.53 19.17 10.67
CA GLN A 352 -18.91 19.66 10.57
C GLN A 352 -19.37 20.24 11.92
N ALA A 353 -19.03 19.62 13.05
CA ALA A 353 -19.31 20.16 14.38
C ALA A 353 -18.55 21.46 14.66
N LYS A 354 -17.28 21.58 14.22
CA LYS A 354 -16.51 22.83 14.33
C LYS A 354 -17.12 23.96 13.48
N VAL A 355 -17.55 23.65 12.26
CA VAL A 355 -18.24 24.61 11.38
C VAL A 355 -19.55 25.08 12.00
N GLN A 356 -20.34 24.16 12.58
CA GLN A 356 -21.56 24.54 13.31
C GLN A 356 -21.26 25.42 14.52
N LYS A 357 -20.16 25.19 15.25
CA LYS A 357 -19.75 26.09 16.34
C LYS A 357 -19.39 27.51 15.86
N TRP A 358 -19.11 27.69 14.57
CA TRP A 358 -18.76 28.99 13.98
C TRP A 358 -19.89 29.59 13.15
N SER A 359 -21.10 29.01 13.15
CA SER A 359 -22.26 29.56 12.44
C SER A 359 -22.60 30.97 12.89
N ASP A 360 -22.38 31.25 14.17
CA ASP A 360 -22.79 32.49 14.82
C ASP A 360 -21.76 33.61 14.59
N TYR A 361 -20.65 33.33 13.91
CA TYR A 361 -19.59 34.30 13.64
C TYR A 361 -20.10 35.53 12.85
N GLU A 362 -20.96 35.34 11.86
CA GLU A 362 -21.54 36.46 11.11
C GLU A 362 -22.57 37.25 11.94
N GLU A 363 -23.20 36.63 12.93
CA GLU A 363 -24.10 37.31 13.87
C GLU A 363 -23.30 38.13 14.89
N VAL A 364 -22.31 37.53 15.56
CA VAL A 364 -21.38 38.21 16.46
C VAL A 364 -20.65 39.35 15.74
N LYS A 365 -20.26 39.16 14.47
CA LYS A 365 -19.65 40.21 13.64
C LYS A 365 -20.63 41.34 13.32
N ARG A 366 -21.90 41.03 13.05
CA ARG A 366 -22.95 42.04 12.87
C ARG A 366 -23.22 42.81 14.16
N GLU A 367 -23.29 42.13 15.29
CA GLU A 367 -23.44 42.75 16.61
C GLU A 367 -22.24 43.64 16.94
N LEU A 368 -21.01 43.18 16.71
CA LEU A 368 -19.80 43.98 16.86
C LEU A 368 -19.76 45.19 15.91
N GLN A 369 -20.21 45.02 14.67
CA GLN A 369 -20.33 46.14 13.73
C GLN A 369 -21.40 47.14 14.17
N MET A 370 -22.51 46.67 14.75
CA MET A 370 -23.55 47.52 15.31
C MET A 370 -23.05 48.24 16.57
N LEU A 371 -22.37 47.54 17.48
CA LEU A 371 -21.75 48.13 18.66
C LEU A 371 -20.69 49.16 18.28
N ARG A 372 -19.85 48.86 17.29
CA ARG A 372 -18.88 49.82 16.75
C ARG A 372 -19.59 50.99 16.08
N ALA A 373 -20.66 50.76 15.33
CA ALA A 373 -21.41 51.85 14.72
C ALA A 373 -22.06 52.75 15.77
N VAL A 374 -22.59 52.17 16.86
CA VAL A 374 -23.21 52.91 17.97
C VAL A 374 -22.14 53.62 18.82
N GLU A 375 -21.02 52.98 19.12
CA GLU A 375 -19.91 53.57 19.89
C GLU A 375 -19.26 54.72 19.12
N PHE A 376 -19.09 54.58 17.80
CA PHE A 376 -18.51 55.63 16.97
C PHE A 376 -19.53 56.66 16.47
N SER A 377 -20.83 56.35 16.36
CA SER A 377 -21.86 57.36 16.08
C SER A 377 -22.19 58.18 17.32
N THR A 378 -22.21 57.55 18.51
CA THR A 378 -22.46 58.28 19.76
C THR A 378 -21.26 59.11 20.21
N SER A 379 -20.05 58.80 19.72
CA SER A 379 -18.83 59.57 20.00
C SER A 379 -18.57 60.70 19.00
N ASP A 380 -19.28 60.75 17.86
CA ASP A 380 -19.17 61.81 16.86
C ASP A 380 -20.29 62.87 17.00
N ASP A 381 -21.30 62.62 17.86
CA ASP A 381 -22.35 63.56 18.24
C ASP A 381 -22.07 64.19 19.63
N ILE A 382 -20.85 64.70 19.83
CA ILE A 382 -20.57 65.75 20.82
C ILE A 382 -20.34 67.05 20.06
N ASP A 383 -21.37 67.49 19.35
CA ASP A 383 -21.61 68.90 19.06
C ASP A 383 -23.03 69.19 19.55
N ASP A 384 -23.11 69.71 20.77
CA ASP A 384 -24.29 70.40 21.32
C ASP A 384 -24.72 71.49 20.33
N ASP A 385 -25.91 71.35 19.70
CA ASP A 385 -26.80 72.49 19.34
C ASP A 385 -28.09 72.12 18.56
N ASP A 386 -28.65 70.90 18.66
CA ASP A 386 -29.94 70.61 17.98
C ASP A 386 -30.97 69.77 18.78
N TYR A 387 -30.87 69.81 20.12
CA TYR A 387 -31.76 69.05 21.01
C TYR A 387 -33.19 69.60 21.19
N GLU A 388 -33.61 70.63 20.44
CA GLU A 388 -34.93 71.25 20.64
C GLU A 388 -35.93 71.13 19.47
N ARG A 389 -35.68 70.27 18.47
CA ARG A 389 -36.63 70.09 17.35
C ARG A 389 -37.20 68.67 17.13
N ALA A 390 -36.84 67.70 17.96
CA ALA A 390 -37.31 66.32 17.79
C ALA A 390 -38.48 65.89 18.71
N ALA A 391 -38.98 66.78 19.59
CA ALA A 391 -40.04 66.43 20.56
C ALA A 391 -41.48 66.73 20.09
N LYS A 392 -41.69 67.14 18.84
CA LYS A 392 -43.03 67.33 18.26
C LYS A 392 -43.07 66.83 16.83
N HIS A 393 -43.28 65.52 16.64
CA HIS A 393 -44.14 64.97 15.58
C HIS A 393 -44.26 63.45 15.76
N THR A 394 -45.19 63.04 16.61
CA THR A 394 -45.75 61.70 16.60
C THR A 394 -46.86 61.65 15.55
N ASN A 395 -46.61 61.04 14.39
CA ASN A 395 -47.51 60.06 13.75
C ASN A 395 -46.99 59.61 12.37
N GLY A 396 -46.61 58.33 12.28
CA GLY A 396 -46.89 57.51 11.10
C GLY A 396 -46.11 57.74 9.79
N SER A 397 -44.77 57.74 9.78
CA SER A 397 -43.98 57.47 8.54
C SER A 397 -42.51 57.07 8.78
N ALA A 398 -42.20 56.41 9.90
CA ALA A 398 -40.82 56.22 10.40
C ALA A 398 -39.88 55.29 9.59
N LYS A 399 -40.28 54.80 8.41
CA LYS A 399 -39.42 53.97 7.53
C LYS A 399 -38.83 54.71 6.33
N GLU A 400 -39.45 55.81 5.88
CA GLU A 400 -38.94 56.58 4.74
C GLU A 400 -37.82 57.53 5.17
N GLY A 401 -37.97 58.27 6.27
CA GLY A 401 -36.93 59.19 6.76
C GLY A 401 -35.63 58.49 7.20
N THR A 402 -35.70 57.22 7.65
CA THR A 402 -34.50 56.43 7.99
C THR A 402 -33.78 55.90 6.77
N LEU A 403 -34.50 55.47 5.73
CA LEU A 403 -33.89 55.01 4.49
C LEU A 403 -33.37 56.19 3.65
N GLU A 404 -34.11 57.30 3.62
CA GLU A 404 -33.69 58.55 2.99
C GLU A 404 -32.45 59.12 3.69
N ASN A 405 -32.41 59.15 5.03
CA ASN A 405 -31.20 59.55 5.77
C ASN A 405 -30.03 58.56 5.55
N LEU A 406 -30.27 57.25 5.46
CA LEU A 406 -29.23 56.27 5.13
C LEU A 406 -28.70 56.47 3.69
N LEU A 407 -29.59 56.79 2.75
CA LEU A 407 -29.21 57.08 1.37
C LEU A 407 -28.46 58.39 1.25
N ILE A 408 -28.86 59.44 1.99
CA ILE A 408 -28.17 60.73 2.03
C ILE A 408 -26.79 60.58 2.67
N THR A 409 -26.68 59.87 3.81
CA THR A 409 -25.37 59.61 4.45
C THR A 409 -24.47 58.76 3.56
N ARG A 410 -25.01 57.73 2.89
CA ARG A 410 -24.26 56.94 1.91
C ARG A 410 -23.85 57.76 0.70
N ASN A 411 -24.71 58.65 0.19
CA ASN A 411 -24.40 59.52 -0.93
C ASN A 411 -23.30 60.53 -0.54
N LYS A 412 -23.42 61.16 0.63
CA LYS A 412 -22.37 62.02 1.21
C LYS A 412 -21.05 61.27 1.35
N LYS A 413 -21.07 60.05 1.89
CA LYS A 413 -19.87 59.21 2.00
C LYS A 413 -19.27 58.83 0.64
N LEU A 414 -20.11 58.45 -0.32
CA LEU A 414 -19.63 58.17 -1.69
C LEU A 414 -19.03 59.42 -2.34
N THR A 415 -19.57 60.62 -2.07
CA THR A 415 -18.98 61.86 -2.55
C THR A 415 -17.66 62.19 -1.87
N THR A 416 -17.51 61.96 -0.56
CA THR A 416 -16.24 62.18 0.15
C THR A 416 -15.17 61.19 -0.31
N ASP A 417 -15.53 59.91 -0.44
CA ASP A 417 -14.62 58.87 -0.93
C ASP A 417 -14.19 59.22 -2.37
N LEU A 418 -15.11 59.68 -3.21
CA LEU A 418 -14.80 60.10 -4.58
C LEU A 418 -13.89 61.34 -4.62
N THR A 419 -14.04 62.31 -3.70
CA THR A 419 -13.10 63.43 -3.61
C THR A 419 -11.73 62.99 -3.09
N GLU A 420 -11.66 62.08 -2.12
CA GLU A 420 -10.40 61.56 -1.61
C GLU A 420 -9.66 60.73 -2.68
N LEU A 421 -10.38 59.88 -3.42
CA LEU A 421 -9.85 59.15 -4.57
C LEU A 421 -9.36 60.10 -5.66
N ARG A 422 -10.06 61.22 -5.92
CA ARG A 422 -9.58 62.25 -6.86
C ARG A 422 -8.32 62.95 -6.37
N VAL A 423 -8.27 63.32 -5.09
CA VAL A 423 -7.09 63.99 -4.49
C VAL A 423 -5.88 63.05 -4.47
N SER A 424 -6.07 61.79 -4.06
CA SER A 424 -4.99 60.80 -4.08
C SER A 424 -4.55 60.44 -5.49
N HIS A 425 -5.47 60.37 -6.47
CA HIS A 425 -5.12 60.20 -7.87
C HIS A 425 -4.28 61.38 -8.39
N ASN A 426 -4.67 62.62 -8.09
CA ASN A 426 -3.89 63.80 -8.46
C ASN A 426 -2.52 63.82 -7.77
N ALA A 427 -2.44 63.48 -6.48
CA ALA A 427 -1.16 63.39 -5.76
C ALA A 427 -0.24 62.30 -6.33
N LEU A 428 -0.80 61.16 -6.77
CA LEU A 428 -0.04 60.12 -7.46
C LEU A 428 0.43 60.58 -8.84
N LEU A 429 -0.39 61.32 -9.59
CA LEU A 429 0.00 61.92 -10.86
C LEU A 429 1.12 62.95 -10.68
N GLU A 430 1.03 63.84 -9.71
CA GLU A 430 2.08 64.80 -9.36
C GLU A 430 3.38 64.09 -8.98
N ARG A 431 3.29 62.99 -8.20
CA ARG A 431 4.46 62.19 -7.85
C ARG A 431 5.07 61.47 -9.06
N LEU A 432 4.25 60.99 -9.99
CA LEU A 432 4.73 60.40 -11.24
C LEU A 432 5.44 61.43 -12.12
N GLU A 433 4.87 62.63 -12.23
CA GLU A 433 5.47 63.75 -12.97
C GLU A 433 6.81 64.16 -12.33
N ALA A 434 6.88 64.26 -11.01
CA ALA A 434 8.12 64.54 -10.29
C ALA A 434 9.19 63.46 -10.50
N LEU A 435 8.82 62.17 -10.47
CA LEU A 435 9.74 61.07 -10.75
C LEU A 435 10.21 61.05 -12.21
N GLN A 436 9.32 61.38 -13.15
CA GLN A 436 9.69 61.54 -14.55
C GLN A 436 10.68 62.70 -14.74
N ALA A 437 10.45 63.84 -14.09
CA ALA A 437 11.37 64.98 -14.10
C ALA A 437 12.74 64.64 -13.49
N GLN A 438 12.78 63.92 -12.37
CA GLN A 438 14.05 63.45 -11.79
C GLN A 438 14.78 62.47 -12.71
N THR A 439 14.04 61.62 -13.42
CA THR A 439 14.64 60.66 -14.37
C THR A 439 15.23 61.39 -15.57
N THR A 440 14.56 62.40 -16.11
CA THR A 440 15.07 63.21 -17.23
C THR A 440 16.27 64.05 -16.80
N GLU A 441 16.27 64.61 -15.59
CA GLU A 441 17.40 65.33 -15.01
C GLU A 441 18.61 64.41 -14.81
N ALA A 442 18.41 63.24 -14.20
CA ALA A 442 19.48 62.25 -14.03
C ALA A 442 20.04 61.75 -15.37
N GLN A 443 19.19 61.59 -16.39
CA GLN A 443 19.64 61.27 -17.76
C GLN A 443 20.47 62.41 -18.36
N ALA A 444 20.08 63.67 -18.15
CA ALA A 444 20.84 64.83 -18.60
C ALA A 444 22.22 64.91 -17.90
N ASP A 445 22.29 64.64 -16.60
CA ASP A 445 23.55 64.59 -15.84
C ASP A 445 24.46 63.46 -16.28
N LEU A 446 23.89 62.28 -16.52
CA LEU A 446 24.62 61.15 -17.07
C LEU A 446 25.18 61.48 -18.46
N ALA A 447 24.42 62.19 -19.31
CA ALA A 447 24.92 62.65 -20.61
C ALA A 447 26.04 63.70 -20.46
N ARG A 448 25.90 64.65 -19.52
CA ARG A 448 26.95 65.65 -19.21
C ARG A 448 28.23 64.99 -18.73
N THR A 449 28.14 64.08 -17.77
CA THR A 449 29.30 63.36 -17.20
C THR A 449 29.98 62.46 -18.23
N ARG A 450 29.22 61.76 -19.08
CA ARG A 450 29.78 61.00 -20.21
C ARG A 450 30.55 61.89 -21.17
N LYS A 451 30.00 63.06 -21.51
CA LYS A 451 30.69 64.02 -22.40
C LYS A 451 31.96 64.58 -21.76
N LEU A 452 31.94 64.85 -20.46
CA LEU A 452 33.12 65.28 -19.72
C LEU A 452 34.18 64.18 -19.64
N ASN A 453 33.80 62.94 -19.34
CA ASN A 453 34.72 61.81 -19.36
C ASN A 453 35.32 61.58 -20.74
N ALA A 454 34.52 61.65 -21.81
CA ALA A 454 35.04 61.54 -23.17
C ALA A 454 36.07 62.65 -23.48
N ARG A 455 35.85 63.88 -23.00
CA ARG A 455 36.83 64.97 -23.13
C ARG A 455 38.08 64.73 -22.30
N LEU A 456 37.92 64.24 -21.06
CA LEU A 456 39.06 63.89 -20.20
C LEU A 456 39.87 62.73 -20.80
N GLU A 457 39.21 61.76 -21.41
CA GLU A 457 39.86 60.66 -22.14
C GLU A 457 40.62 61.19 -23.36
N GLU A 458 40.03 62.10 -24.16
CA GLU A 458 40.69 62.76 -25.29
C GLU A 458 41.89 63.60 -24.85
N ASP A 459 41.75 64.38 -23.77
CA ASP A 459 42.82 65.19 -23.18
C ASP A 459 43.94 64.31 -22.59
N LEU A 460 43.60 63.21 -21.91
CA LEU A 460 44.58 62.24 -21.42
C LEU A 460 45.31 61.55 -22.58
N GLU A 461 44.60 61.21 -23.65
CA GLU A 461 45.22 60.63 -24.84
C GLU A 461 46.17 61.64 -25.51
N LYS A 462 45.78 62.92 -25.57
CA LYS A 462 46.63 64.01 -26.06
C LYS A 462 47.87 64.21 -25.18
N THR A 463 47.72 64.27 -23.86
CA THR A 463 48.85 64.39 -22.93
C THR A 463 49.74 63.14 -22.96
N GLN A 464 49.20 61.94 -23.13
CA GLN A 464 50.00 60.72 -23.29
C GLN A 464 50.77 60.72 -24.61
N ARG A 465 50.19 61.24 -25.70
CA ARG A 465 50.92 61.47 -26.96
C ARG A 465 52.02 62.52 -26.79
N GLU A 466 51.75 63.60 -26.07
CA GLU A 466 52.73 64.66 -25.79
C GLU A 466 53.85 64.18 -24.86
N VAL A 467 53.53 63.40 -23.81
CA VAL A 467 54.51 62.77 -22.90
C VAL A 467 55.30 61.67 -23.62
N GLY A 468 54.65 60.89 -24.48
CA GLY A 468 55.33 59.91 -25.34
C GLY A 468 56.32 60.58 -26.31
N SER A 469 55.93 61.70 -26.91
CA SER A 469 56.81 62.48 -27.79
C SER A 469 57.91 63.25 -27.04
N ALA A 470 57.64 63.69 -25.80
CA ALA A 470 58.62 64.32 -24.91
C ALA A 470 59.62 63.31 -24.30
N TRP A 471 59.22 62.05 -24.12
CA TRP A 471 60.10 60.97 -23.67
C TRP A 471 60.95 60.38 -24.79
N GLU A 472 60.49 60.40 -26.05
CA GLU A 472 61.28 59.95 -27.20
C GLU A 472 62.43 60.92 -27.58
N THR A 473 62.45 62.14 -27.05
CA THR A 473 63.50 63.14 -27.39
C THR A 473 64.45 63.50 -26.24
N ALA A 474 64.32 62.90 -25.05
CA ALA A 474 65.16 63.24 -23.91
C ALA A 474 65.69 62.00 -23.16
N SER A 475 66.65 61.30 -23.77
CA SER A 475 67.66 60.53 -23.03
C SER A 475 68.98 61.30 -23.08
N VAL A 476 69.48 61.74 -21.91
CA VAL A 476 70.91 61.71 -21.49
C VAL A 476 71.04 62.34 -20.07
N ALA A 477 71.55 61.54 -19.14
CA ALA A 477 72.24 61.86 -17.89
C ALA A 477 71.45 62.41 -16.67
N GLY A 478 71.63 61.74 -15.51
CA GLY A 478 71.40 62.36 -14.20
C GLY A 478 70.91 61.44 -13.08
N THR A 479 71.82 60.61 -12.55
CA THR A 479 71.87 60.00 -11.20
C THR A 479 70.93 60.57 -10.13
N TYR A 480 70.11 59.74 -9.45
CA TYR A 480 70.09 59.50 -7.98
C TYR A 480 69.35 58.19 -7.63
N THR A 481 70.08 57.32 -6.95
CA THR A 481 69.72 56.11 -6.17
C THR A 481 68.72 56.41 -5.03
N SER A 482 67.98 55.53 -4.35
CA SER A 482 67.71 54.08 -4.36
C SER A 482 66.79 53.78 -3.16
N ARG A 483 65.88 52.81 -3.26
CA ARG A 483 65.76 51.63 -2.36
C ARG A 483 64.53 50.78 -2.75
N MET A 484 64.88 49.68 -3.42
CA MET A 484 64.18 48.38 -3.58
C MET A 484 63.59 47.80 -2.27
N PRO A 485 62.90 46.62 -2.28
CA PRO A 485 62.18 45.94 -3.36
C PRO A 485 60.83 45.27 -2.94
N ALA A 486 60.17 44.76 -3.98
CA ALA A 486 58.97 43.93 -4.04
C ALA A 486 59.06 42.48 -3.48
N ARG A 487 57.88 41.87 -3.27
CA ARG A 487 57.38 40.57 -3.81
C ARG A 487 55.87 40.45 -3.48
N SER A 488 54.96 40.47 -4.47
CA SER A 488 54.33 39.31 -5.17
C SER A 488 53.64 38.32 -4.19
N ALA A 489 52.38 37.87 -4.29
CA ALA A 489 51.42 37.77 -5.39
C ALA A 489 49.97 37.54 -4.88
N TYR A 490 49.00 37.78 -5.77
CA TYR A 490 47.69 37.15 -5.93
C TYR A 490 46.49 37.57 -5.04
N GLY A 491 45.45 38.08 -5.71
CA GLY A 491 44.07 37.72 -5.37
C GLY A 491 43.07 38.84 -5.06
N SER A 492 42.46 39.39 -6.12
CA SER A 492 41.00 39.63 -6.22
C SER A 492 40.31 40.66 -5.30
N LEU A 493 39.89 41.75 -5.95
CA LEU A 493 38.56 42.37 -5.90
C LEU A 493 38.07 43.15 -4.66
N ARG A 494 37.56 44.35 -5.01
CA ARG A 494 36.44 45.14 -4.43
C ARG A 494 36.77 46.27 -3.44
N ARG A 495 36.85 47.47 -4.03
CA ARG A 495 35.89 48.60 -3.85
C ARG A 495 35.44 48.89 -2.41
N GLY A 496 36.15 49.81 -1.75
CA GLY A 496 35.52 50.78 -0.83
C GLY A 496 34.71 51.81 -1.65
N GLY A 497 33.71 52.51 -1.14
CA GLY A 497 33.25 52.70 0.23
C GLY A 497 32.61 54.09 0.26
N GLY A 498 31.27 54.15 0.35
CA GLY A 498 30.49 55.40 0.34
C GLY A 498 29.03 55.11 0.67
N THR A 499 28.74 55.10 1.97
CA THR A 499 27.49 55.41 2.72
C THR A 499 26.23 55.74 1.87
N SER A 500 25.02 55.24 2.10
CA SER A 500 24.20 55.07 3.34
C SER A 500 22.88 54.30 2.99
N PRO A 501 21.80 54.27 3.80
CA PRO A 501 21.62 53.48 5.01
C PRO A 501 20.31 52.67 4.96
N THR A 502 20.34 51.35 5.02
CA THR A 502 19.16 50.60 5.50
C THR A 502 19.58 49.17 5.82
N THR A 503 18.99 48.65 6.90
CA THR A 503 18.93 47.23 7.25
C THR A 503 20.24 46.54 7.60
N SER A 504 20.53 46.44 8.91
CA SER A 504 20.84 45.16 9.58
C SER A 504 21.11 45.42 11.07
N ILE A 505 20.02 45.62 11.82
CA ILE A 505 19.96 45.20 13.22
C ILE A 505 20.01 43.67 13.18
N ILE A 506 21.09 43.05 13.69
CA ILE A 506 21.15 41.69 14.29
C ILE A 506 22.62 41.21 14.38
N GLY A 507 23.18 41.31 15.59
CA GLY A 507 23.75 40.17 16.32
C GLY A 507 25.09 39.52 15.91
N GLY A 508 26.18 39.98 16.55
CA GLY A 508 27.24 39.13 17.16
C GLY A 508 28.68 39.57 16.84
N PHE A 509 29.49 40.07 17.81
CA PHE A 509 30.29 39.33 18.84
C PHE A 509 31.03 38.13 18.23
N ASP A 510 32.35 37.89 18.37
CA ASP A 510 33.51 38.43 19.12
C ASP A 510 34.74 37.61 18.57
N PRO A 511 35.95 37.43 19.18
CA PRO A 511 36.77 38.23 20.10
C PRO A 511 38.28 38.29 19.71
N SER A 512 39.06 38.98 20.55
CA SER A 512 40.51 38.82 20.81
C SER A 512 41.51 39.67 20.02
N ALA A 513 41.95 40.76 20.66
CA ALA A 513 43.38 41.01 20.89
C ALA A 513 43.57 42.17 21.90
N ALA A 514 43.97 41.80 23.11
CA ALA A 514 44.86 42.47 24.06
C ALA A 514 45.09 44.00 23.99
N GLY A 515 44.85 44.65 25.14
CA GLY A 515 45.99 45.16 25.93
C GLY A 515 46.15 46.69 26.06
N SER A 516 46.07 47.13 27.33
CA SER A 516 46.71 48.33 27.92
C SER A 516 45.99 49.69 27.83
N SER A 517 45.39 50.13 28.95
CA SER A 517 45.99 51.19 29.79
C SER A 517 45.03 51.71 30.89
N ARG A 518 45.43 51.45 32.14
CA ARG A 518 45.41 52.28 33.37
C ARG A 518 44.31 53.34 33.63
N GLY A 519 43.73 53.19 34.84
CA GLY A 519 43.31 54.26 35.77
C GLY A 519 41.80 54.45 35.85
N GLY A 520 41.09 54.40 36.97
CA GLY A 520 41.40 54.30 38.40
C GLY A 520 40.16 54.79 39.16
N GLY A 521 39.88 54.24 40.35
CA GLY A 521 38.88 54.78 41.30
C GLY A 521 37.60 53.96 41.40
N GLY A 522 37.40 53.29 42.55
CA GLY A 522 36.22 52.47 42.84
C GLY A 522 35.04 53.26 43.41
N LEU A 523 33.93 52.53 43.63
CA LEU A 523 32.95 52.62 44.72
C LEU A 523 31.81 51.60 44.43
N GLU A 524 31.18 51.11 45.49
CA GLU A 524 30.14 50.08 45.56
C GLU A 524 28.91 50.33 44.66
N ALA A 525 28.27 49.24 44.21
CA ALA A 525 26.83 48.95 44.34
C ALA A 525 26.38 47.88 43.33
N GLY A 526 25.50 46.99 43.76
CA GLY A 526 24.97 45.89 42.97
C GLY A 526 24.25 46.33 41.69
N GLY A 527 24.45 45.55 40.63
CA GLY A 527 23.73 45.65 39.38
C GLY A 527 23.41 44.27 38.83
N ALA A 528 22.21 43.76 39.15
CA ALA A 528 21.64 42.51 38.68
C ALA A 528 21.28 42.51 37.16
N GLY A 529 22.11 43.16 36.33
CA GLY A 529 21.93 43.29 34.87
C GLY A 529 23.09 42.75 34.04
N ALA A 530 24.23 42.40 34.63
CA ALA A 530 25.44 42.01 33.90
C ALA A 530 25.55 40.50 33.57
N GLY A 531 24.70 39.64 34.12
CA GLY A 531 24.74 38.18 33.94
C GLY A 531 23.86 37.62 32.80
N ILE A 532 22.91 38.41 32.29
CA ILE A 532 21.96 37.96 31.26
C ILE A 532 22.56 38.04 29.85
N LEU A 533 23.32 39.08 29.53
CA LEU A 533 23.94 39.21 28.21
C LEU A 533 24.93 38.07 27.89
N PRO A 534 25.86 37.68 28.78
CA PRO A 534 26.77 36.55 28.54
C PRO A 534 26.02 35.23 28.30
N MET A 535 24.90 35.02 29.01
CA MET A 535 24.10 33.82 28.87
C MET A 535 23.27 33.83 27.58
N VAL A 536 22.73 34.99 27.18
CA VAL A 536 22.02 35.17 25.91
C VAL A 536 22.98 35.09 24.73
N THR A 537 24.21 35.60 24.84
CA THR A 537 25.24 35.41 23.81
C THR A 537 25.64 33.95 23.70
N ALA A 538 25.84 33.24 24.82
CA ALA A 538 26.13 31.81 24.80
C ALA A 538 24.98 30.97 24.22
N GLN A 539 23.73 31.32 24.52
CA GLN A 539 22.55 30.69 23.92
C GLN A 539 22.48 30.97 22.42
N ARG A 540 22.66 32.22 21.99
CA ARG A 540 22.71 32.60 20.57
C ARG A 540 23.82 31.85 19.84
N ASP A 541 24.98 31.71 20.44
CA ASP A 541 26.12 31.04 19.81
C ASP A 541 25.90 29.52 19.73
N ARG A 542 25.23 28.91 20.71
CA ARG A 542 24.74 27.53 20.62
C ARG A 542 23.68 27.37 19.53
N PHE A 543 22.75 28.32 19.39
CA PHE A 543 21.77 28.30 18.31
C PHE A 543 22.41 28.49 16.94
N LYS A 544 23.40 29.39 16.80
CA LYS A 544 24.20 29.54 15.57
C LYS A 544 24.96 28.27 15.25
N ALA A 545 25.56 27.61 16.24
CA ALA A 545 26.23 26.33 16.05
C ALA A 545 25.24 25.22 15.63
N LYS A 546 24.07 25.15 16.25
CA LYS A 546 23.01 24.19 15.87
C LYS A 546 22.44 24.48 14.49
N LEU A 547 22.26 25.75 14.12
CA LEU A 547 21.88 26.17 12.76
C LEU A 547 22.93 25.74 11.74
N GLY A 548 24.22 26.00 12.00
CA GLY A 548 25.29 25.54 11.13
C GLY A 548 25.34 24.01 11.00
N GLN A 549 25.16 23.28 12.11
CA GLN A 549 25.06 21.82 12.07
C GLN A 549 23.87 21.34 11.24
N LEU A 550 22.69 21.93 11.42
CA LEU A 550 21.49 21.60 10.63
C LEU A 550 21.66 21.96 9.15
N GLU A 551 22.31 23.08 8.82
CA GLU A 551 22.64 23.44 7.44
C GLU A 551 23.59 22.42 6.81
N THR A 552 24.62 21.96 7.54
CA THR A 552 25.53 20.92 7.04
C THR A 552 24.84 19.56 6.89
N GLU A 553 23.94 19.20 7.81
CA GLU A 553 23.17 17.96 7.74
C GLU A 553 22.18 18.00 6.57
N LEU A 554 21.51 19.14 6.37
CA LEU A 554 20.64 19.38 5.22
C LEU A 554 21.42 19.29 3.91
N GLN A 555 22.61 19.90 3.83
CA GLN A 555 23.47 19.82 2.66
C GLN A 555 23.92 18.37 2.39
N LYS A 556 24.24 17.60 3.44
CA LYS A 556 24.57 16.19 3.34
C LYS A 556 23.37 15.36 2.85
N GLN A 557 22.17 15.63 3.34
CA GLN A 557 20.94 14.99 2.87
C GLN A 557 20.65 15.33 1.40
N TYR A 558 20.87 16.57 0.97
CA TYR A 558 20.75 16.92 -0.45
C TYR A 558 21.76 16.20 -1.32
N GLN A 559 23.00 16.04 -0.86
CA GLN A 559 24.03 15.27 -1.56
C GLN A 559 23.68 13.78 -1.64
N THR A 560 23.17 13.17 -0.55
CA THR A 560 22.75 11.76 -0.57
C THR A 560 21.54 11.55 -1.48
N VAL A 561 20.54 12.43 -1.42
CA VAL A 561 19.36 12.38 -2.32
C VAL A 561 19.79 12.55 -3.77
N SER A 562 20.72 13.46 -4.06
CA SER A 562 21.27 13.62 -5.41
C SER A 562 22.03 12.37 -5.88
N GLY A 563 22.84 11.78 -5.00
CA GLY A 563 23.56 10.54 -5.27
C GLY A 563 22.60 9.38 -5.57
N LEU A 564 21.63 9.14 -4.69
CA LEU A 564 20.60 8.12 -4.86
C LEU A 564 19.77 8.33 -6.12
N ARG A 565 19.43 9.59 -6.48
CA ARG A 565 18.74 9.88 -7.75
C ARG A 565 19.60 9.53 -8.97
N SER A 566 20.90 9.80 -8.91
CA SER A 566 21.82 9.44 -9.99
C SER A 566 22.02 7.93 -10.12
N GLU A 567 22.05 7.21 -8.99
CA GLU A 567 22.13 5.74 -8.93
C GLU A 567 20.83 5.08 -9.40
N VAL A 568 19.66 5.59 -9.01
CA VAL A 568 18.37 5.12 -9.54
C VAL A 568 18.32 5.35 -11.05
N ALA A 569 18.80 6.49 -11.54
CA ALA A 569 18.85 6.76 -12.97
C ALA A 569 19.86 5.86 -13.71
N SER A 570 20.98 5.46 -13.10
CA SER A 570 21.89 4.48 -13.70
C SER A 570 21.29 3.08 -13.68
N LEU A 571 20.75 2.62 -12.56
CA LEU A 571 20.07 1.32 -12.45
C LEU A 571 18.89 1.21 -13.41
N GLN A 572 18.13 2.28 -13.63
CA GLN A 572 17.06 2.30 -14.64
C GLN A 572 17.61 2.14 -16.06
N ARG A 573 18.73 2.79 -16.41
CA ARG A 573 19.38 2.60 -17.71
C ARG A 573 19.94 1.20 -17.87
N ASP A 574 20.59 0.67 -16.84
CA ASP A 574 21.18 -0.67 -16.85
C ASP A 574 20.09 -1.74 -16.94
N ASN A 575 18.96 -1.57 -16.23
CA ASN A 575 17.81 -2.46 -16.34
C ASN A 575 17.17 -2.41 -17.73
N LEU A 576 17.09 -1.23 -18.37
CA LEU A 576 16.63 -1.11 -19.75
C LEU A 576 17.59 -1.78 -20.74
N ASP A 577 18.90 -1.59 -20.60
CA ASP A 577 19.93 -2.25 -21.43
C ASP A 577 19.92 -3.77 -21.23
N LEU A 578 19.71 -4.26 -20.00
CA LEU A 578 19.55 -5.68 -19.72
C LEU A 578 18.28 -6.24 -20.36
N TYR A 579 17.18 -5.48 -20.33
CA TYR A 579 15.93 -5.84 -21.00
C TYR A 579 16.11 -5.89 -22.52
N GLU A 580 16.80 -4.90 -23.09
CA GLU A 580 17.19 -4.87 -24.50
C GLU A 580 18.00 -6.12 -24.87
N LYS A 581 19.08 -6.40 -24.16
CA LYS A 581 19.93 -7.58 -24.38
C LYS A 581 19.15 -8.88 -24.24
N THR A 582 18.29 -9.01 -23.23
CA THR A 582 17.45 -10.20 -23.02
C THR A 582 16.47 -10.37 -24.18
N ARG A 583 15.87 -9.28 -24.68
CA ARG A 583 14.99 -9.31 -25.86
C ARG A 583 15.76 -9.62 -27.14
N TYR A 584 16.96 -9.07 -27.32
CA TYR A 584 17.83 -9.41 -28.45
C TYR A 584 18.22 -10.89 -28.43
N VAL A 585 18.64 -11.43 -27.28
CA VAL A 585 18.96 -12.86 -27.14
C VAL A 585 17.73 -13.73 -27.32
N SER A 586 16.57 -13.34 -26.78
CA SER A 586 15.30 -14.06 -26.95
C SER A 586 14.84 -14.04 -28.42
N SER A 587 14.90 -12.90 -29.09
CA SER A 587 14.56 -12.77 -30.51
C SER A 587 15.53 -13.52 -31.42
N TYR A 588 16.82 -13.51 -31.10
CA TYR A 588 17.85 -14.27 -31.82
C TYR A 588 17.68 -15.78 -31.60
N ALA A 589 17.41 -16.22 -30.36
CA ALA A 589 17.10 -17.62 -30.04
C ALA A 589 15.80 -18.10 -30.70
N THR A 590 14.82 -17.22 -30.89
CA THR A 590 13.57 -17.53 -31.60
C THR A 590 13.81 -17.64 -33.12
N THR A 591 14.69 -16.80 -33.68
CA THR A 591 15.00 -16.78 -35.11
C THR A 591 15.94 -17.93 -35.54
N HIS A 592 16.77 -18.45 -34.63
CA HIS A 592 17.68 -19.57 -34.90
C HIS A 592 17.04 -20.96 -34.70
N ARG A 593 15.79 -21.04 -34.21
CA ARG A 593 15.12 -22.31 -33.88
C ARG A 593 13.92 -22.68 -34.77
N GLY A 594 13.68 -21.94 -35.85
CA GLY A 594 12.58 -22.28 -36.78
C GLY A 594 12.64 -21.46 -38.06
N GLY A 595 13.13 -22.08 -39.13
CA GLY A 595 12.88 -21.62 -40.49
C GLY A 595 11.44 -21.92 -40.92
N ALA A 596 10.88 -20.99 -41.71
CA ALA A 596 9.64 -21.06 -42.48
C ALA A 596 8.28 -21.03 -41.74
N GLY A 597 7.44 -20.05 -42.11
CA GLY A 597 5.99 -20.11 -41.89
C GLY A 597 5.35 -18.78 -41.50
N SER A 598 4.69 -18.12 -42.46
CA SER A 598 3.72 -17.06 -42.25
C SER A 598 2.48 -17.56 -41.49
N GLY A 599 1.98 -16.81 -40.49
CA GLY A 599 0.60 -16.97 -40.02
C GLY A 599 0.33 -16.59 -38.56
N VAL A 600 -0.46 -15.51 -38.41
CA VAL A 600 -1.51 -15.29 -37.39
C VAL A 600 -1.12 -15.37 -35.90
N GLU A 601 -1.12 -14.19 -35.27
CA GLU A 601 -1.06 -13.96 -33.82
C GLU A 601 -2.36 -14.45 -33.15
N TYR A 602 -2.30 -15.59 -32.46
CA TYR A 602 -3.26 -15.93 -31.40
C TYR A 602 -2.57 -16.73 -30.28
N GLY A 603 -2.53 -16.16 -29.08
CA GLY A 603 -2.38 -16.86 -27.80
C GLY A 603 -1.14 -17.74 -27.61
N GLY A 604 0.00 -17.13 -27.27
CA GLY A 604 1.24 -17.85 -26.92
C GLY A 604 1.20 -18.49 -25.53
N ARG A 605 1.35 -19.83 -25.49
CA ARG A 605 1.74 -20.62 -24.31
C ARG A 605 3.21 -20.33 -23.95
N PRO A 606 3.61 -20.21 -22.65
CA PRO A 606 5.01 -20.02 -22.32
C PRO A 606 5.77 -21.35 -22.28
N ASN A 607 7.01 -21.30 -22.78
CA ASN A 607 8.00 -22.38 -22.82
C ASN A 607 8.58 -22.65 -21.40
N PRO A 608 8.83 -23.89 -20.95
CA PRO A 608 9.12 -24.21 -19.55
C PRO A 608 10.60 -24.09 -19.18
N GLY A 609 11.27 -23.01 -19.60
CA GLY A 609 12.71 -22.82 -19.33
C GLY A 609 13.17 -21.38 -19.14
N ALA A 610 12.27 -20.40 -19.22
CA ALA A 610 12.60 -19.02 -18.88
C ALA A 610 12.17 -18.76 -17.43
N VAL A 611 13.14 -18.52 -16.54
CA VAL A 611 12.88 -18.03 -15.19
C VAL A 611 12.22 -16.66 -15.32
N VAL A 612 10.91 -16.60 -15.11
CA VAL A 612 10.14 -15.35 -15.05
C VAL A 612 10.44 -14.69 -13.72
N VAL A 613 11.40 -13.76 -13.70
CA VAL A 613 11.65 -12.89 -12.56
C VAL A 613 10.63 -11.75 -12.60
N GLY A 614 9.56 -11.85 -11.82
CA GLY A 614 8.70 -10.71 -11.42
C GLY A 614 7.91 -10.03 -12.55
N GLY A 615 6.71 -10.52 -12.82
CA GLY A 615 5.81 -10.07 -13.90
C GLY A 615 5.38 -8.59 -13.91
N GLY A 616 5.73 -7.77 -12.91
CA GLY A 616 5.42 -6.33 -12.89
C GLY A 616 6.60 -5.40 -13.21
N ALA A 617 7.84 -5.88 -13.19
CA ALA A 617 9.01 -5.08 -13.56
C ALA A 617 9.21 -5.09 -15.08
N ASP A 618 9.09 -6.27 -15.69
CA ASP A 618 9.22 -6.47 -17.14
C ASP A 618 8.20 -5.66 -17.94
N GLU A 619 6.95 -5.52 -17.48
CA GLU A 619 5.93 -4.75 -18.20
C GLU A 619 6.18 -3.23 -18.15
N ARG A 620 6.75 -2.74 -17.05
CA ARG A 620 7.16 -1.33 -16.92
C ARG A 620 8.37 -1.02 -17.80
N TYR A 621 9.38 -1.88 -17.81
CA TYR A 621 10.55 -1.68 -18.67
C TYR A 621 10.21 -1.93 -20.15
N LYS A 622 9.32 -2.87 -20.47
CA LYS A 622 8.76 -3.08 -21.80
C LYS A 622 8.04 -1.85 -22.34
N SER A 623 7.15 -1.24 -21.56
CA SER A 623 6.40 -0.06 -21.99
C SER A 623 7.31 1.16 -22.18
N VAL A 624 8.30 1.36 -21.29
CA VAL A 624 9.31 2.42 -21.44
C VAL A 624 10.16 2.20 -22.69
N TYR A 625 10.62 0.97 -22.92
CA TYR A 625 11.38 0.60 -24.11
C TYR A 625 10.57 0.78 -25.42
N GLU A 626 9.33 0.29 -25.48
CA GLU A 626 8.46 0.40 -26.67
C GLU A 626 8.06 1.85 -26.97
N SER A 627 7.94 2.68 -25.92
CA SER A 627 7.73 4.13 -26.07
C SER A 627 8.95 4.87 -26.62
N GLY A 628 10.17 4.36 -26.35
CA GLY A 628 11.43 4.88 -26.87
C GLY A 628 11.73 4.43 -28.31
N LEU A 629 11.28 3.24 -28.70
CA LEU A 629 11.57 2.65 -30.01
C LEU A 629 10.69 3.21 -31.15
N THR A 630 9.50 3.74 -30.84
CA THR A 630 8.52 4.15 -31.85
C THR A 630 8.37 5.69 -31.94
N PRO A 631 9.09 6.38 -32.85
CA PRO A 631 8.99 7.83 -33.02
C PRO A 631 7.56 8.29 -33.40
N PHE A 632 6.75 7.41 -33.98
CA PHE A 632 5.34 7.68 -34.32
C PHE A 632 4.36 7.59 -33.14
N ALA A 633 4.66 6.83 -32.09
CA ALA A 633 3.81 6.79 -30.89
C ALA A 633 3.95 8.09 -30.09
N ALA A 634 5.18 8.59 -29.96
CA ALA A 634 5.45 9.92 -29.43
C ALA A 634 4.78 11.02 -30.26
N PHE A 635 4.72 10.87 -31.59
CA PHE A 635 4.02 11.80 -32.48
C PHE A 635 2.50 11.77 -32.29
N ARG A 636 1.84 10.60 -32.31
CA ARG A 636 0.39 10.48 -32.02
C ARG A 636 0.03 10.96 -30.62
N GLY A 637 0.90 10.75 -29.63
CA GLY A 637 0.73 11.27 -28.27
C GLY A 637 0.75 12.80 -28.24
N ARG A 638 1.68 13.43 -28.96
CA ARG A 638 1.77 14.90 -29.06
C ARG A 638 0.64 15.50 -29.90
N GLU A 639 0.19 14.80 -30.94
CA GLU A 639 -0.91 15.23 -31.80
C GLU A 639 -2.27 15.12 -31.09
N SER A 640 -2.53 14.03 -30.38
CA SER A 640 -3.71 13.88 -29.53
C SER A 640 -3.71 14.86 -28.35
N ALA A 641 -2.55 15.16 -27.75
CA ALA A 641 -2.44 16.20 -26.72
C ALA A 641 -2.70 17.62 -27.27
N ARG A 642 -2.29 17.91 -28.52
CA ARG A 642 -2.65 19.17 -29.21
C ARG A 642 -4.13 19.23 -29.57
N ALA A 643 -4.73 18.12 -30.01
CA ALA A 643 -6.17 18.02 -30.24
C ALA A 643 -6.96 18.25 -28.94
N MET A 644 -6.51 17.67 -27.82
CA MET A 644 -7.11 17.88 -26.50
C MET A 644 -6.96 19.31 -25.96
N LYS A 645 -5.94 20.06 -26.42
CA LYS A 645 -5.76 21.47 -26.08
C LYS A 645 -6.62 22.42 -26.93
N ARG A 646 -7.14 21.95 -28.07
CA ARG A 646 -8.01 22.72 -28.99
C ARG A 646 -9.50 22.62 -28.64
N MET A 647 -9.92 21.67 -27.80
CA MET A 647 -11.33 21.51 -27.39
C MET A 647 -11.70 22.40 -26.20
N SER A 648 -12.93 22.92 -26.23
CA SER A 648 -13.48 23.79 -25.17
C SER A 648 -13.67 23.04 -23.86
N LEU A 649 -13.68 23.73 -22.71
CA LEU A 649 -13.85 23.09 -21.38
C LEU A 649 -15.08 22.17 -21.27
N PRO A 650 -16.28 22.50 -21.80
CA PRO A 650 -17.40 21.56 -21.77
C PRO A 650 -17.17 20.34 -22.68
N GLU A 651 -16.57 20.51 -23.86
CA GLU A 651 -16.21 19.37 -24.73
C GLU A 651 -15.16 18.46 -24.07
N ARG A 652 -14.22 19.01 -23.29
CA ARG A 652 -13.26 18.21 -22.52
C ARG A 652 -13.95 17.37 -21.46
N ALA A 653 -14.94 17.93 -20.77
CA ALA A 653 -15.73 17.20 -19.80
C ALA A 653 -16.54 16.08 -20.47
N VAL A 654 -17.20 16.36 -21.60
CA VAL A 654 -17.95 15.36 -22.37
C VAL A 654 -17.03 14.27 -22.94
N PHE A 655 -15.84 14.62 -23.44
CA PHE A 655 -14.87 13.67 -23.96
C PHE A 655 -14.27 12.77 -22.87
N GLN A 656 -14.02 13.31 -21.67
CA GLN A 656 -13.59 12.51 -20.53
C GLN A 656 -14.72 11.59 -20.04
N LEU A 657 -15.95 12.09 -19.97
CA LEU A 657 -17.11 11.31 -19.58
C LEU A 657 -17.38 10.19 -20.59
N SER A 658 -17.31 10.48 -21.89
CA SER A 658 -17.50 9.49 -22.95
C SER A 658 -16.41 8.43 -22.94
N ARG A 659 -15.16 8.81 -22.69
CA ARG A 659 -14.05 7.86 -22.55
C ARG A 659 -14.23 6.94 -21.33
N ILE A 660 -14.69 7.47 -20.20
CA ILE A 660 -14.96 6.66 -18.99
C ILE A 660 -16.12 5.70 -19.26
N VAL A 661 -17.19 6.17 -19.90
CA VAL A 661 -18.37 5.35 -20.24
C VAL A 661 -18.04 4.27 -21.28
N LEU A 662 -17.15 4.53 -22.22
CA LEU A 662 -16.77 3.59 -23.29
C LEU A 662 -15.56 2.70 -22.95
N ALA A 663 -14.82 3.00 -21.88
CA ALA A 663 -13.61 2.26 -21.52
C ALA A 663 -13.88 0.82 -21.07
N THR A 664 -15.04 0.57 -20.43
CA THR A 664 -15.34 -0.76 -19.87
C THR A 664 -16.65 -1.32 -20.41
N ARG A 665 -16.72 -2.65 -20.56
CA ARG A 665 -17.91 -3.33 -21.07
C ARG A 665 -19.12 -3.14 -20.14
N THR A 666 -18.87 -3.02 -18.84
CA THR A 666 -19.89 -2.81 -17.79
C THR A 666 -20.42 -1.38 -17.81
N SER A 667 -19.56 -0.36 -17.94
CA SER A 667 -19.99 1.05 -18.05
C SER A 667 -20.85 1.31 -19.28
N ARG A 668 -20.54 0.63 -20.41
CA ARG A 668 -21.36 0.71 -21.63
C ARG A 668 -22.77 0.15 -21.43
N ASN A 669 -22.89 -0.98 -20.74
CA ASN A 669 -24.20 -1.60 -20.47
C ASN A 669 -25.04 -0.77 -19.47
N LEU A 670 -24.40 -0.19 -18.46
CA LEU A 670 -25.04 0.72 -17.49
C LEU A 670 -25.55 1.99 -18.16
N PHE A 671 -24.77 2.59 -19.06
CA PHE A 671 -25.20 3.77 -19.81
C PHE A 671 -26.36 3.46 -20.75
N ALA A 672 -26.35 2.31 -21.43
CA ALA A 672 -27.47 1.87 -22.25
C ALA A 672 -28.75 1.66 -21.42
N ALA A 673 -28.65 1.06 -20.24
CA ALA A 673 -29.77 0.89 -19.31
C ALA A 673 -30.29 2.25 -18.80
N TYR A 674 -29.39 3.19 -18.51
CA TYR A 674 -29.74 4.54 -18.10
C TYR A 674 -30.49 5.30 -19.20
N CYS A 675 -30.01 5.26 -20.45
CA CYS A 675 -30.69 5.88 -21.59
C CYS A 675 -32.08 5.26 -21.82
N LEU A 676 -32.20 3.94 -21.71
CA LEU A 676 -33.47 3.23 -21.85
C LEU A 676 -34.44 3.58 -20.71
N GLY A 677 -33.95 3.68 -19.47
CA GLY A 677 -34.73 4.14 -18.32
C GLY A 677 -35.21 5.58 -18.47
N LEU A 678 -34.37 6.47 -19.01
CA LEU A 678 -34.75 7.85 -19.30
C LEU A 678 -35.83 7.91 -20.38
N HIS A 679 -35.71 7.12 -21.44
CA HIS A 679 -36.74 7.02 -22.48
C HIS A 679 -38.06 6.46 -21.93
N MET A 680 -38.00 5.44 -21.06
CA MET A 680 -39.19 4.93 -20.37
C MET A 680 -39.82 5.98 -19.46
N LEU A 681 -39.02 6.77 -18.74
CA LEU A 681 -39.51 7.85 -17.88
C LEU A 681 -40.20 8.94 -18.70
N VAL A 682 -39.61 9.35 -19.83
CA VAL A 682 -40.23 10.33 -20.74
C VAL A 682 -41.52 9.77 -21.33
N LEU A 683 -41.55 8.48 -21.71
CA LEU A 683 -42.77 7.79 -22.16
C LEU A 683 -43.85 7.77 -21.08
N ILE A 684 -43.49 7.50 -19.82
CA ILE A 684 -44.41 7.52 -18.69
C ILE A 684 -44.91 8.94 -18.45
N MET A 685 -44.05 9.97 -18.50
CA MET A 685 -44.48 11.36 -18.36
C MET A 685 -45.42 11.79 -19.49
N LEU A 686 -45.11 11.43 -20.73
CA LEU A 686 -45.99 11.71 -21.87
C LEU A 686 -47.30 10.92 -21.79
N PHE A 687 -47.26 9.69 -21.29
CA PHE A 687 -48.45 8.88 -21.04
C PHE A 687 -49.32 9.52 -19.95
N TRP A 688 -48.75 9.90 -18.81
CA TRP A 688 -49.47 10.54 -17.71
C TRP A 688 -50.00 11.93 -18.09
N MET A 689 -49.23 12.72 -18.84
CA MET A 689 -49.70 13.99 -19.38
C MET A 689 -50.80 13.79 -20.42
N GLY A 690 -50.66 12.79 -21.29
CA GLY A 690 -51.67 12.42 -22.29
C GLY A 690 -52.95 11.87 -21.66
N THR A 691 -52.87 11.10 -20.57
CA THR A 691 -54.05 10.64 -19.82
C THR A 691 -54.69 11.76 -19.03
N ALA A 692 -53.90 12.68 -18.47
CA ALA A 692 -54.42 13.87 -17.79
C ALA A 692 -55.12 14.83 -18.78
N ASP A 693 -54.56 15.03 -19.97
CA ASP A 693 -55.23 15.77 -21.05
C ASP A 693 -56.47 15.03 -21.56
N ALA A 694 -56.43 13.70 -21.68
CA ALA A 694 -57.60 12.91 -22.07
C ALA A 694 -58.71 12.96 -21.00
N GLU A 695 -58.40 12.96 -19.71
CA GLU A 695 -59.37 13.18 -18.62
C GLU A 695 -59.90 14.61 -18.60
N ALA A 696 -59.06 15.62 -18.84
CA ALA A 696 -59.48 17.02 -18.94
C ALA A 696 -60.41 17.24 -20.16
N HIS A 697 -60.14 16.60 -21.29
CA HIS A 697 -61.01 16.65 -22.47
C HIS A 697 -62.25 15.76 -22.36
N ALA A 698 -62.19 14.63 -21.66
CA ALA A 698 -63.35 13.78 -21.38
C ALA A 698 -64.30 14.43 -20.36
N THR A 699 -63.78 15.16 -19.38
CA THR A 699 -64.60 15.97 -18.46
C THR A 699 -65.19 17.20 -19.15
N HIS A 700 -64.49 17.80 -20.12
CA HIS A 700 -65.05 18.85 -20.98
C HIS A 700 -66.13 18.32 -21.96
N LEU A 701 -65.97 17.11 -22.52
CA LEU A 701 -67.01 16.43 -23.31
C LEU A 701 -68.19 15.95 -22.45
N GLY A 702 -67.96 15.52 -21.21
CA GLY A 702 -68.99 15.13 -20.25
C GLY A 702 -69.81 16.33 -19.75
N THR A 703 -69.19 17.49 -19.58
CA THR A 703 -69.87 18.75 -19.21
C THR A 703 -70.59 19.40 -20.38
N VAL A 704 -70.04 19.32 -21.61
CA VAL A 704 -70.75 19.73 -22.85
C VAL A 704 -71.88 18.75 -23.19
N GLY A 705 -71.72 17.45 -22.93
CA GLY A 705 -72.76 16.43 -23.09
C GLY A 705 -73.91 16.56 -22.08
N ALA A 706 -73.60 16.85 -20.81
CA ALA A 706 -74.63 17.12 -19.79
C ALA A 706 -75.33 18.48 -19.99
N ALA A 707 -74.63 19.50 -20.52
CA ALA A 707 -75.22 20.77 -20.91
C ALA A 707 -76.07 20.68 -22.19
N ALA A 708 -75.73 19.79 -23.14
CA ALA A 708 -76.52 19.54 -24.35
C ALA A 708 -77.80 18.72 -24.08
N VAL A 709 -77.79 17.80 -23.11
CA VAL A 709 -79.00 17.06 -22.69
C VAL A 709 -79.97 17.94 -21.89
N GLY A 710 -79.47 18.97 -21.18
CA GLY A 710 -80.31 19.97 -20.51
C GLY A 710 -80.94 21.03 -21.43
N ALA A 711 -80.36 21.28 -22.61
CA ALA A 711 -80.80 22.33 -23.53
C ALA A 711 -81.67 21.83 -24.71
N ALA A 712 -81.77 20.52 -24.95
CA ALA A 712 -82.57 19.94 -26.05
C ALA A 712 -83.92 19.32 -25.62
N GLY A 713 -84.37 19.56 -24.38
CA GLY A 713 -85.72 19.20 -23.91
C GLY A 713 -86.82 20.22 -24.23
N ALA A 714 -86.49 21.33 -24.90
CA ALA A 714 -87.41 22.44 -25.17
C ALA A 714 -87.28 22.98 -26.61
N ALA A 715 -87.60 22.14 -27.61
CA ALA A 715 -88.05 22.45 -28.98
C ALA A 715 -87.63 21.27 -29.88
N GLY A 716 -88.44 20.23 -30.03
CA GLY A 716 -89.52 20.19 -31.03
C GLY A 716 -89.09 19.28 -32.18
N TRP A 717 -89.30 17.96 -32.08
CA TRP A 717 -90.40 17.27 -32.77
C TRP A 717 -90.52 17.62 -34.27
N LYS A 718 -89.82 16.86 -35.11
CA LYS A 718 -90.26 16.24 -36.39
C LYS A 718 -89.02 15.63 -37.08
N GLU A 719 -88.94 14.31 -37.22
CA GLU A 719 -89.36 13.54 -38.41
C GLU A 719 -88.65 14.03 -39.69
N GLU A 720 -88.07 13.22 -40.56
CA GLU A 720 -87.94 11.77 -40.75
C GLU A 720 -87.05 11.60 -42.00
N ALA A 721 -86.63 10.35 -42.25
CA ALA A 721 -86.25 9.79 -43.55
C ALA A 721 -84.80 9.94 -44.07
N ASP A 722 -84.15 8.77 -44.08
CA ASP A 722 -83.35 8.16 -45.15
C ASP A 722 -82.07 8.87 -45.62
N GLY A 723 -80.91 8.23 -45.77
CA GLY A 723 -80.60 6.81 -45.87
C GLY A 723 -79.44 6.66 -46.87
N PHE A 724 -78.51 5.75 -46.55
CA PHE A 724 -77.64 4.99 -47.47
C PHE A 724 -76.29 5.54 -47.99
N GLY A 725 -75.29 4.64 -47.93
CA GLY A 725 -74.06 4.61 -48.75
C GLY A 725 -72.76 4.75 -47.95
N ALA A 726 -72.14 3.71 -47.37
CA ALA A 726 -71.46 2.55 -47.94
C ALA A 726 -70.15 2.84 -48.73
N GLY A 727 -69.04 2.24 -48.26
CA GLY A 727 -67.96 1.70 -49.11
C GLY A 727 -66.61 2.42 -49.07
N GLY A 728 -65.56 1.70 -48.62
CA GLY A 728 -64.16 2.08 -48.80
C GLY A 728 -63.24 1.53 -47.72
#